data_AF-A0A940SMH3-F1
#
_entry.id   AF-A0A940SMH3-F1
#
_cell.length_a   1.000
_cell.length_b   1.000
_cell.length_c   1.000
_cell.angle_alpha   90.00
_cell.angle_beta   90.00
_cell.angle_gamma   90.00
#
_symmetry.space_group_name_H-M   'P 1'
#
loop_
_entity.id
_entity.type
_entity.pdbx_description
1 polymer ?
#
loop_
_entity_poly.entity_id
_entity_poly.type
_entity_poly.pdbx_seq_one_letter_code
_entity_poly.pdbx_strand_id
1 'polypeptide(L)'
;MKPLKRRILSSAAAVSIFLWSMTAMIPADTIPGEILPAITMPDISIPAAAEEMPKNWNADMTHTEYLDELGKYFTYTSETEQKTGIVKVTITGRIGGYTEIYIPDMLAPKKDEDGKVVEPGVAVTAIGNWAFQQKTNVHEITSVSLPASVETIGKEVFLRCDSLKKVTFRNSPALGQMKQKNVEYRQLRELGEGVFRDCKALESISIPTPVRVGIRTIPAYCFMDCSSLTSVTVPASVNTIGELAFAGCMQLETLSAGKTTADEPLPLTNLTSLGNNAFYDCASLQSFSIPSGVTAIPTYCFGRCSSLTELIGMENVTEIGKGAFVNCTSLQSFSVPENVNSIGECAFQGCTSLSDFTFEGNNLTELRAIFGNEGNVPISSLTIPKSVTSISDLDLSGDQALTSISFSDGIRSINGEHFSNTGLEGSLTLPASLQTFSPITGTPNLQYYTIAESNKTFYTNGGLLFKQRGSMGDLLVACPTGFSDKITLDANVTEIGDKACYGCKRIKSLWMSGVNSIGENAFYEASISEFCDLHAADRERGILLKDGAFVKAELGTCTVYDSLYRNAKQSVFGDAQIQELFIMDEVPKLSRYLFSLNPGTEEELNPPLIETLYWQDNAISSFEDPDNFPNVRKVVFGSDVEQIPDNMFAADVYPVSALTSVEFDPGMTYLKRIGNGTFRNCSNLTDMGDLPISLEEIGENAFANTGLKGLYIPGDVNWIGKNAFLGMEKLTWIAIPPGIPFTGSTSEGKLVTCGLGFLVDTRDQPTAQT
;
A
#
# COMPACT_ATOMS: atom_id res chain seq x y z
N MET A 1 -33.12 31.68 -16.65
CA MET A 1 -34.43 31.34 -16.05
C MET A 1 -34.19 30.78 -14.65
N LYS A 2 -34.67 31.48 -13.61
CA LYS A 2 -34.83 30.98 -12.22
C LYS A 2 -36.08 30.05 -12.17
N PRO A 3 -36.45 29.34 -11.07
CA PRO A 3 -35.70 28.77 -9.92
C PRO A 3 -36.31 27.44 -9.30
N LEU A 4 -35.86 27.04 -8.08
CA LEU A 4 -36.51 26.20 -7.04
C LEU A 4 -36.47 24.64 -7.23
N LYS A 5 -36.25 23.72 -6.27
CA LYS A 5 -36.18 23.73 -4.78
C LYS A 5 -35.73 22.33 -4.25
N ARG A 6 -34.97 22.30 -3.12
CA ARG A 6 -34.87 21.23 -2.06
C ARG A 6 -34.22 19.89 -2.44
N ARG A 7 -33.44 19.17 -1.60
CA ARG A 7 -33.28 19.16 -0.13
C ARG A 7 -31.96 18.41 0.22
N ILE A 8 -31.28 18.88 1.26
CA ILE A 8 -30.15 18.24 1.97
C ILE A 8 -30.66 17.00 2.74
N LEU A 9 -29.97 15.85 2.65
CA LEU A 9 -29.56 14.99 3.79
C LEU A 9 -28.84 13.68 3.35
N SER A 10 -27.71 13.47 4.03
CA SER A 10 -27.02 12.22 4.41
C SER A 10 -26.23 11.39 3.39
N SER A 11 -25.04 10.99 3.89
CA SER A 11 -24.07 9.98 3.44
C SER A 11 -23.14 10.33 2.28
N ALA A 12 -22.11 11.13 2.58
CA ALA A 12 -20.83 11.08 1.87
C ALA A 12 -19.90 10.13 2.64
N ALA A 13 -19.89 8.87 2.23
CA ALA A 13 -18.84 7.90 2.51
C ALA A 13 -18.61 7.14 1.20
N ALA A 14 -17.34 6.83 0.92
CA ALA A 14 -16.80 6.29 -0.34
C ALA A 14 -16.58 7.34 -1.44
N VAL A 15 -15.33 7.77 -1.57
CA VAL A 15 -14.43 7.54 -2.74
C VAL A 15 -13.19 8.39 -2.48
N SER A 16 -12.08 7.77 -2.08
CA SER A 16 -10.71 8.30 -2.21
C SER A 16 -9.70 7.21 -1.83
N ILE A 17 -9.39 6.33 -2.79
CA ILE A 17 -8.11 5.61 -2.84
C ILE A 17 -7.59 5.91 -4.25
N PHE A 18 -6.50 6.68 -4.33
CA PHE A 18 -5.38 6.57 -5.27
C PHE A 18 -4.56 7.88 -5.21
N LEU A 19 -3.24 7.72 -5.16
CA LEU A 19 -2.15 8.73 -5.07
C LEU A 19 -1.69 9.13 -3.66
N TRP A 20 -0.96 8.23 -2.99
CA TRP A 20 0.01 8.60 -1.95
C TRP A 20 1.38 7.93 -2.17
N SER A 21 1.95 8.09 -3.37
CA SER A 21 3.37 7.83 -3.62
C SER A 21 4.06 9.11 -4.09
N MET A 22 4.46 9.97 -3.14
CA MET A 22 5.59 10.88 -3.27
C MET A 22 5.81 11.63 -1.96
N THR A 23 7.06 11.62 -1.50
CA THR A 23 7.68 12.56 -0.57
C THR A 23 6.96 13.90 -0.45
N ALA A 24 6.31 14.15 0.69
CA ALA A 24 5.96 15.48 1.13
C ALA A 24 6.14 15.58 2.64
N MET A 25 7.22 16.25 3.04
CA MET A 25 7.33 16.92 4.33
C MET A 25 6.04 17.70 4.56
N ILE A 26 5.28 17.39 5.59
CA ILE A 26 4.23 18.28 6.08
C ILE A 26 4.96 19.41 6.83
N PRO A 27 4.85 20.68 6.39
CA PRO A 27 5.38 21.80 7.17
C PRO A 27 4.55 21.96 8.44
N ALA A 28 5.21 22.34 9.53
CA ALA A 28 4.66 22.50 10.88
C ALA A 28 3.59 23.61 11.05
N ASP A 29 2.96 24.09 9.98
CA ASP A 29 2.01 25.20 10.01
C ASP A 29 0.69 24.80 9.34
N THR A 30 -0.21 24.10 10.05
CA THR A 30 -1.66 24.17 9.82
C THR A 30 -2.43 23.42 10.92
N ILE A 31 -2.49 24.02 12.10
CA ILE A 31 -3.64 23.85 13.01
C ILE A 31 -4.24 25.24 13.14
N PRO A 32 -5.56 25.44 12.89
CA PRO A 32 -6.16 26.76 13.01
C PRO A 32 -6.12 27.19 14.47
N GLY A 33 -5.19 28.09 14.79
CA GLY A 33 -5.18 28.81 16.05
C GLY A 33 -6.45 29.66 16.12
N GLU A 34 -7.31 29.37 17.09
CA GLU A 34 -8.30 30.35 17.54
C GLU A 34 -7.53 31.56 18.09
N ILE A 35 -7.39 32.58 17.25
CA ILE A 35 -6.91 33.91 17.66
C ILE A 35 -8.03 34.55 18.49
N LEU A 36 -8.02 34.36 19.80
CA LEU A 36 -8.78 35.17 20.74
C LEU A 36 -8.01 36.47 21.06
N PRO A 37 -8.72 37.58 21.31
CA PRO A 37 -8.16 38.93 21.18
C PRO A 37 -7.08 39.21 22.22
N ALA A 38 -6.03 39.91 21.78
CA ALA A 38 -4.96 40.40 22.63
C ALA A 38 -5.51 41.33 23.72
N ILE A 39 -5.52 40.85 24.96
CA ILE A 39 -5.60 41.73 26.13
C ILE A 39 -4.24 42.42 26.23
N THR A 40 -4.17 43.70 25.88
CA THR A 40 -3.01 44.56 26.10
C THR A 40 -2.81 44.76 27.61
N MET A 41 -1.75 44.17 28.16
CA MET A 41 -1.31 44.32 29.55
C MET A 41 -0.19 45.37 29.62
N PRO A 42 -0.02 46.07 30.76
CA PRO A 42 0.93 47.18 30.89
C PRO A 42 2.38 46.72 30.71
N ASP A 43 3.15 47.46 29.92
CA ASP A 43 4.58 47.25 29.71
C ASP A 43 5.38 47.58 30.98
N ILE A 44 6.08 46.58 31.53
CA ILE A 44 7.21 46.82 32.43
C ILE A 44 8.39 47.26 31.56
N SER A 45 9.05 48.35 31.96
CA SER A 45 10.27 48.84 31.30
C SER A 45 11.36 47.75 31.29
N ILE A 46 11.75 47.32 30.10
CA ILE A 46 12.74 46.26 29.86
C ILE A 46 14.16 46.84 30.04
N PRO A 47 15.01 46.30 30.93
CA PRO A 47 16.43 46.65 31.02
C PRO A 47 17.17 46.44 29.68
N ALA A 48 18.11 47.33 29.36
CA ALA A 48 18.86 47.28 28.10
C ALA A 48 19.97 46.21 28.03
N ALA A 49 20.23 45.50 29.13
CA ALA A 49 21.22 44.43 29.25
C ALA A 49 20.67 43.29 30.13
N ALA A 50 21.17 42.07 29.95
CA ALA A 50 20.83 40.93 30.81
C ALA A 50 21.31 41.19 32.24
N GLU A 51 20.38 41.48 33.16
CA GLU A 51 20.66 41.61 34.59
C GLU A 51 20.42 40.27 35.30
N GLU A 52 21.21 39.95 36.33
CA GLU A 52 20.91 38.84 37.25
C GLU A 52 19.92 39.33 38.32
N MET A 53 18.83 38.59 38.53
CA MET A 53 17.92 38.87 39.65
C MET A 53 18.64 38.65 40.99
N PRO A 54 18.36 39.47 42.03
CA PRO A 54 18.95 39.30 43.34
C PRO A 54 18.51 37.95 43.96
N LYS A 55 19.51 37.16 44.36
CA LYS A 55 19.34 35.85 45.02
C LYS A 55 19.18 35.95 46.54
N ASN A 56 19.59 37.08 47.14
CA ASN A 56 19.54 37.33 48.59
C ASN A 56 18.34 38.20 48.98
N TRP A 57 17.23 37.54 49.31
CA TRP A 57 16.04 38.20 49.87
C TRP A 57 16.17 38.20 51.41
N ASN A 58 16.30 39.38 52.02
CA ASN A 58 16.65 39.54 53.43
C ASN A 58 15.50 39.08 54.36
N ALA A 59 15.83 38.28 55.38
CA ALA A 59 14.88 37.79 56.38
C ALA A 59 14.31 38.90 57.29
N ASP A 60 14.97 40.05 57.35
CA ASP A 60 14.56 41.19 58.19
C ASP A 60 13.60 42.16 57.50
N MET A 61 13.27 41.96 56.21
CA MET A 61 12.32 42.82 55.48
C MET A 61 10.95 42.85 56.17
N THR A 62 10.31 44.01 56.16
CA THR A 62 8.87 44.13 56.46
C THR A 62 8.05 43.57 55.29
N HIS A 63 6.79 43.24 55.57
CA HIS A 63 5.83 42.81 54.55
C HIS A 63 5.77 43.78 53.35
N THR A 64 5.67 45.08 53.61
CA THR A 64 5.59 46.11 52.55
C THR A 64 6.86 46.16 51.72
N GLU A 65 8.05 46.14 52.35
CA GLU A 65 9.33 46.14 51.64
C GLU A 65 9.49 44.90 50.75
N TYR A 66 9.05 43.72 51.21
CA TYR A 66 9.11 42.50 50.42
C TYR A 66 8.22 42.57 49.16
N LEU A 67 6.99 43.08 49.30
CA LEU A 67 6.07 43.25 48.17
C LEU A 67 6.53 44.34 47.20
N ASP A 68 7.04 45.46 47.72
CA ASP A 68 7.61 46.53 46.89
C ASP A 68 8.82 46.04 46.10
N GLU A 69 9.70 45.23 46.72
CA GLU A 69 10.83 44.62 46.03
C GLU A 69 10.38 43.60 44.98
N LEU A 70 9.38 42.77 45.27
CA LEU A 70 8.79 41.82 44.31
C LEU A 70 8.17 42.55 43.11
N GLY A 71 7.50 43.68 43.35
CA GLY A 71 6.87 44.51 42.32
C GLY A 71 7.85 45.16 41.34
N LYS A 72 9.15 45.23 41.68
CA LYS A 72 10.19 45.70 40.75
C LYS A 72 10.44 44.71 39.61
N TYR A 73 10.21 43.42 39.85
CA TYR A 73 10.57 42.34 38.93
C TYR A 73 9.36 41.62 38.33
N PHE A 74 8.25 41.54 39.08
CA PHE A 74 7.07 40.77 38.68
C PHE A 74 5.80 41.61 38.82
N THR A 75 4.89 41.50 37.86
CA THR A 75 3.49 41.84 38.11
C THR A 75 2.84 40.73 38.94
N TYR A 76 2.12 41.10 39.99
CA TYR A 76 1.48 40.15 40.87
C TYR A 76 0.11 40.62 41.38
N THR A 77 -0.69 39.67 41.86
CA THR A 77 -1.88 39.91 42.69
C THR A 77 -1.65 39.30 44.07
N SER A 78 -2.26 39.87 45.12
CA SER A 78 -2.09 39.40 46.49
C SER A 78 -3.40 39.33 47.27
N GLU A 79 -3.59 38.28 48.07
CA GLU A 79 -4.74 38.11 48.96
C GLU A 79 -4.29 37.66 50.35
N THR A 80 -4.90 38.20 51.41
CA THR A 80 -4.54 37.87 52.81
C THR A 80 -5.37 36.70 53.35
N GLU A 81 -4.74 35.59 53.69
CA GLU A 81 -5.40 34.44 54.32
C GLU A 81 -5.47 34.62 55.85
N GLN A 82 -6.64 35.00 56.36
CA GLN A 82 -6.82 35.35 57.78
C GLN A 82 -6.48 34.23 58.78
N LYS A 83 -6.57 32.95 58.37
CA LYS A 83 -6.28 31.80 59.26
C LYS A 83 -4.80 31.55 59.49
N THR A 84 -3.96 31.83 58.50
CA THR A 84 -2.53 31.50 58.51
C THR A 84 -1.67 32.73 58.78
N GLY A 85 -2.21 33.93 58.60
CA GLY A 85 -1.45 35.17 58.69
C GLY A 85 -0.45 35.31 57.54
N ILE A 86 -0.75 34.72 56.37
CA ILE A 86 0.08 34.74 55.18
C ILE A 86 -0.64 35.50 54.06
N VAL A 87 0.07 36.39 53.38
CA VAL A 87 -0.34 37.00 52.12
C VAL A 87 0.10 36.10 50.97
N LYS A 88 -0.88 35.59 50.24
CA LYS A 88 -0.69 34.74 49.06
C LYS A 88 -0.47 35.62 47.85
N VAL A 89 0.63 35.39 47.14
CA VAL A 89 1.00 36.14 45.95
C VAL A 89 0.90 35.24 44.72
N THR A 90 0.22 35.74 43.69
CA THR A 90 0.17 35.13 42.36
C THR A 90 0.95 36.00 41.39
N ILE A 91 1.98 35.46 40.74
CA ILE A 91 2.68 36.17 39.66
C ILE A 91 1.83 36.10 38.40
N THR A 92 1.41 37.22 37.82
CA THR A 92 0.37 37.25 36.78
C THR A 92 0.84 37.82 35.43
N GLY A 93 2.12 38.09 35.24
CA GLY A 93 2.53 38.75 33.99
C GLY A 93 4.01 38.80 33.69
N ARG A 94 4.29 39.53 32.62
CA ARG A 94 5.41 39.35 31.70
C ARG A 94 6.70 39.98 32.24
N ILE A 95 7.74 39.16 32.37
CA ILE A 95 9.08 39.64 32.70
C ILE A 95 9.77 40.17 31.43
N GLY A 96 10.44 41.33 31.53
CA GLY A 96 11.38 41.81 30.53
C GLY A 96 12.82 41.82 31.07
N GLY A 97 13.77 41.31 30.28
CA GLY A 97 15.22 41.60 30.43
C GLY A 97 16.07 40.67 31.32
N TYR A 98 15.52 39.57 31.85
CA TYR A 98 16.26 38.63 32.71
C TYR A 98 16.48 37.27 32.03
N THR A 99 17.72 36.77 32.08
CA THR A 99 18.08 35.42 31.59
C THR A 99 17.91 34.35 32.67
N GLU A 100 18.15 34.69 33.94
CA GLU A 100 17.91 33.82 35.08
C GLU A 100 16.75 34.37 35.93
N ILE A 101 15.66 33.62 36.04
CA ILE A 101 14.52 33.99 36.86
C ILE A 101 14.66 33.34 38.24
N TYR A 102 14.74 34.17 39.28
CA TYR A 102 14.69 33.73 40.66
C TYR A 102 13.43 34.24 41.34
N ILE A 103 12.46 33.35 41.59
CA ILE A 103 11.26 33.69 42.34
C ILE A 103 11.56 33.46 43.82
N PRO A 104 11.41 34.47 44.70
CA PRO A 104 11.87 34.40 46.09
C PRO A 104 11.11 33.43 46.97
N ASP A 105 11.79 32.95 48.02
CA ASP A 105 11.16 32.13 49.06
C ASP A 105 10.24 32.96 49.95
N MET A 106 9.34 32.27 50.64
CA MET A 106 8.42 32.86 51.60
C MET A 106 9.11 33.71 52.70
N LEU A 107 8.55 34.88 52.96
CA LEU A 107 8.76 35.66 54.18
C LEU A 107 7.87 35.11 55.30
N ALA A 108 8.44 34.68 56.42
CA ALA A 108 7.69 34.13 57.55
C ALA A 108 6.91 35.22 58.30
N PRO A 109 5.73 34.93 58.87
CA PRO A 109 5.02 35.88 59.72
C PRO A 109 5.82 36.20 60.99
N LYS A 110 5.97 37.48 61.35
CA LYS A 110 6.52 37.87 62.66
C LYS A 110 5.44 37.69 63.73
N LYS A 111 5.81 37.08 64.85
CA LYS A 111 4.93 36.87 66.00
C LYS A 111 5.50 37.57 67.23
N ASP A 112 4.63 38.02 68.12
CA ASP A 112 5.01 38.47 69.45
C ASP A 112 5.37 37.29 70.38
N GLU A 113 5.78 37.60 71.62
CA GLU A 113 6.14 36.61 72.64
C GLU A 113 4.99 35.65 73.00
N ASP A 114 3.74 36.09 72.79
CA ASP A 114 2.52 35.31 73.02
C ASP A 114 2.13 34.44 71.80
N GLY A 115 2.89 34.52 70.71
CA GLY A 115 2.68 33.73 69.49
C GLY A 115 1.59 34.28 68.56
N LYS A 116 1.12 35.51 68.79
CA LYS A 116 0.16 36.20 67.92
C LYS A 116 0.91 36.88 66.77
N VAL A 117 0.36 36.78 65.56
CA VAL A 117 0.96 37.38 64.36
C VAL A 117 0.90 38.91 64.47
N VAL A 118 2.07 39.55 64.50
CA VAL A 118 2.24 41.01 64.52
C VAL A 118 2.56 41.57 63.14
N GLU A 119 3.21 40.80 62.27
CA GLU A 119 3.32 41.08 60.83
C GLU A 119 3.00 39.81 60.04
N PRO A 120 2.14 39.90 59.01
CA PRO A 120 1.84 38.74 58.19
C PRO A 120 3.05 38.32 57.35
N GLY A 121 3.19 37.02 57.11
CA GLY A 121 4.17 36.50 56.17
C GLY A 121 3.72 36.72 54.72
N VAL A 122 4.62 36.54 53.76
CA VAL A 122 4.32 36.67 52.33
C VAL A 122 4.86 35.43 51.61
N ALA A 123 4.03 34.78 50.80
CA ALA A 123 4.44 33.61 50.02
C ALA A 123 3.97 33.74 48.58
N VAL A 124 4.86 33.47 47.62
CA VAL A 124 4.45 33.22 46.23
C VAL A 124 3.85 31.82 46.19
N THR A 125 2.53 31.75 46.07
CA THR A 125 1.76 30.49 46.09
C THR A 125 1.27 30.08 44.71
N ALA A 126 1.30 30.98 43.74
CA ALA A 126 0.83 30.68 42.39
C ALA A 126 1.63 31.42 41.32
N ILE A 127 1.74 30.78 40.16
CA ILE A 127 2.20 31.40 38.92
C ILE A 127 1.00 31.36 37.97
N GLY A 128 0.50 32.52 37.59
CA GLY A 128 -0.65 32.68 36.71
C GLY A 128 -0.34 32.30 35.27
N ASN A 129 -1.38 32.16 34.47
CA ASN A 129 -1.27 31.76 33.06
C ASN A 129 -0.37 32.72 32.27
N TRP A 130 0.40 32.19 31.32
CA TRP A 130 1.28 32.95 30.42
C TRP A 130 2.35 33.83 31.10
N ALA A 131 2.60 33.68 32.40
CA ALA A 131 3.45 34.59 33.17
C ALA A 131 4.83 34.82 32.54
N PHE A 132 5.44 33.77 31.97
CA PHE A 132 6.77 33.83 31.37
C PHE A 132 6.78 33.48 29.87
N GLN A 133 5.62 33.53 29.20
CA GLN A 133 5.51 33.21 27.77
C GLN A 133 6.38 34.13 26.91
N GLN A 134 7.16 33.54 26.01
CA GLN A 134 7.95 34.27 25.02
C GLN A 134 7.25 34.33 23.67
N LYS A 135 7.17 35.52 23.06
CA LYS A 135 6.53 35.73 21.73
C LYS A 135 7.49 36.22 20.65
N THR A 136 8.72 36.65 20.97
CA THR A 136 9.76 37.09 20.00
C THR A 136 11.07 37.48 20.70
N ASN A 137 12.20 37.23 19.99
CA ASN A 137 13.66 37.36 20.24
C ASN A 137 14.26 38.47 21.13
N VAL A 138 13.57 39.02 22.14
CA VAL A 138 14.16 40.17 22.84
C VAL A 138 15.12 39.74 23.96
N HIS A 139 14.81 38.74 24.79
CA HIS A 139 15.77 38.14 25.74
C HIS A 139 15.36 36.71 26.12
N GLU A 140 16.31 35.78 26.13
CA GLU A 140 16.11 34.33 26.29
C GLU A 140 16.19 33.91 27.77
N ILE A 141 15.09 33.45 28.36
CA ILE A 141 15.10 32.85 29.70
C ILE A 141 15.85 31.52 29.60
N THR A 142 16.95 31.36 30.34
CA THR A 142 17.78 30.15 30.30
C THR A 142 17.61 29.29 31.55
N SER A 143 17.26 29.88 32.69
CA SER A 143 16.97 29.12 33.90
C SER A 143 15.93 29.78 34.80
N VAL A 144 15.17 28.94 35.52
CA VAL A 144 14.13 29.37 36.44
C VAL A 144 14.27 28.62 37.76
N SER A 145 14.23 29.35 38.87
CA SER A 145 14.25 28.82 40.23
C SER A 145 12.94 29.16 40.95
N LEU A 146 12.10 28.15 41.19
CA LEU A 146 10.78 28.26 41.81
C LEU A 146 10.86 27.95 43.32
N PRO A 147 10.24 28.76 44.20
CA PRO A 147 10.28 28.54 45.64
C PRO A 147 9.42 27.33 46.05
N ALA A 148 9.72 26.76 47.21
CA ALA A 148 8.96 25.64 47.77
C ALA A 148 7.50 25.97 48.09
N SER A 149 7.14 27.26 48.14
CA SER A 149 5.80 27.75 48.47
C SER A 149 4.81 27.72 47.29
N VAL A 150 5.27 27.47 46.06
CA VAL A 150 4.37 27.43 44.89
C VAL A 150 3.42 26.23 44.99
N GLU A 151 2.13 26.51 45.05
CA GLU A 151 1.04 25.53 45.10
C GLU A 151 0.48 25.22 43.71
N THR A 152 0.45 26.23 42.82
CA THR A 152 -0.17 26.13 41.49
C THR A 152 0.66 26.82 40.43
N ILE A 153 0.77 26.19 39.26
CA ILE A 153 1.35 26.79 38.06
C ILE A 153 0.26 26.76 36.99
N GLY A 154 -0.07 27.93 36.44
CA GLY A 154 -1.13 28.10 35.45
C GLY A 154 -0.78 27.54 34.08
N LYS A 155 -1.64 27.80 33.10
CA LYS A 155 -1.48 27.33 31.73
C LYS A 155 -0.39 28.11 31.00
N GLU A 156 0.37 27.41 30.15
CA GLU A 156 1.30 28.00 29.17
C GLU A 156 2.31 28.98 29.78
N VAL A 157 2.73 28.73 31.04
CA VAL A 157 3.58 29.64 31.82
C VAL A 157 4.92 29.90 31.14
N PHE A 158 5.59 28.87 30.61
CA PHE A 158 6.86 28.97 29.89
C PHE A 158 6.71 28.63 28.39
N LEU A 159 5.53 28.87 27.82
CA LEU A 159 5.29 28.58 26.40
C LEU A 159 6.31 29.33 25.52
N ARG A 160 6.99 28.59 24.64
CA ARG A 160 8.01 29.06 23.68
C ARG A 160 9.25 29.68 24.33
N CYS A 161 9.56 29.28 25.56
CA CYS A 161 10.85 29.56 26.18
C CYS A 161 11.93 28.65 25.58
N ASP A 162 12.23 28.81 24.29
CA ASP A 162 13.07 27.90 23.49
C ASP A 162 14.47 27.69 24.10
N SER A 163 14.99 28.69 24.85
CA SER A 163 16.32 28.66 25.48
C SER A 163 16.32 28.23 26.95
N LEU A 164 15.16 27.89 27.52
CA LEU A 164 15.05 27.46 28.92
C LEU A 164 15.69 26.08 29.10
N LYS A 165 16.87 26.05 29.71
CA LYS A 165 17.65 24.82 29.93
C LYS A 165 17.33 24.13 31.24
N LYS A 166 16.95 24.90 32.26
CA LYS A 166 16.87 24.40 33.64
C LYS A 166 15.72 25.02 34.42
N VAL A 167 14.88 24.16 34.98
CA VAL A 167 13.84 24.54 35.95
C VAL A 167 14.15 23.85 37.28
N THR A 168 14.38 24.64 38.32
CA THR A 168 14.67 24.14 39.66
C THR A 168 13.50 24.41 40.58
N PHE A 169 12.90 23.34 41.11
CA PHE A 169 11.98 23.44 42.24
C PHE A 169 12.79 23.36 43.52
N ARG A 170 12.82 24.45 44.29
CA ARG A 170 13.63 24.52 45.50
C ARG A 170 13.02 23.69 46.62
N ASN A 171 13.86 22.91 47.28
CA ASN A 171 13.55 22.31 48.58
C ASN A 171 13.83 23.36 49.65
N SER A 172 12.88 23.66 50.53
CA SER A 172 13.14 24.65 51.59
C SER A 172 13.81 24.00 52.81
N PRO A 173 15.07 24.32 53.16
CA PRO A 173 15.70 23.85 54.40
C PRO A 173 15.04 24.40 55.67
N ALA A 174 14.22 25.46 55.57
CA ALA A 174 13.41 25.96 56.68
C ALA A 174 12.30 24.99 57.11
N LEU A 175 11.91 24.04 56.26
CA LEU A 175 10.90 22.99 56.55
C LEU A 175 11.35 22.01 57.65
N GLY A 176 12.67 21.81 57.82
CA GLY A 176 13.22 20.95 58.87
C GLY A 176 13.43 21.63 60.23
N GLN A 177 13.66 22.95 60.23
CA GLN A 177 13.90 23.73 61.45
C GLN A 177 12.62 24.36 62.03
N MET A 178 11.55 24.49 61.24
CA MET A 178 10.24 24.96 61.71
C MET A 178 9.34 23.81 62.18
N LYS A 179 9.75 23.11 63.26
CA LYS A 179 8.87 22.23 64.05
C LYS A 179 7.79 23.02 64.82
N GLN A 180 7.19 24.07 64.25
CA GLN A 180 6.02 24.72 64.82
C GLN A 180 4.74 24.01 64.32
N LYS A 181 3.97 23.55 65.29
CA LYS A 181 2.94 22.51 65.20
C LYS A 181 1.72 22.78 64.28
N ASN A 182 1.66 23.87 63.51
CA ASN A 182 0.39 24.30 62.87
C ASN A 182 0.51 25.10 61.55
N VAL A 183 1.64 25.10 60.84
CA VAL A 183 1.67 25.67 59.46
C VAL A 183 1.82 24.54 58.45
N GLU A 184 0.70 24.10 57.88
CA GLU A 184 0.68 23.17 56.74
C GLU A 184 1.13 23.91 55.49
N TYR A 185 2.44 23.92 55.20
CA TYR A 185 2.93 24.45 53.94
C TYR A 185 2.49 23.53 52.80
N ARG A 186 1.83 24.13 51.81
CA ARG A 186 1.16 23.45 50.70
C ARG A 186 2.17 23.36 49.56
N GLN A 187 2.59 22.15 49.23
CA GLN A 187 3.49 21.88 48.11
C GLN A 187 2.72 21.95 46.79
N LEU A 188 3.44 21.97 45.66
CA LEU A 188 2.89 22.01 44.30
C LEU A 188 1.79 20.94 44.11
N ARG A 189 0.58 21.39 43.81
CA ARG A 189 -0.64 20.56 43.68
C ARG A 189 -1.13 20.47 42.25
N GLU A 190 -0.87 21.51 41.47
CA GLU A 190 -1.46 21.68 40.14
C GLU A 190 -0.45 22.25 39.16
N LEU A 191 -0.42 21.63 37.97
CA LEU A 191 0.24 22.11 36.77
C LEU A 191 -0.83 22.37 35.71
N GLY A 192 -0.78 23.53 35.07
CA GLY A 192 -1.64 23.88 33.96
C GLY A 192 -1.20 23.21 32.65
N GLU A 193 -2.10 23.18 31.68
CA GLU A 193 -1.80 22.72 30.32
C GLU A 193 -0.66 23.54 29.69
N GLY A 194 0.21 22.87 28.93
CA GLY A 194 1.24 23.55 28.15
C GLY A 194 2.33 24.30 28.93
N VAL A 195 2.52 24.04 30.24
CA VAL A 195 3.44 24.81 31.10
C VAL A 195 4.83 24.97 30.50
N PHE A 196 5.40 23.92 29.89
CA PHE A 196 6.73 23.91 29.28
C PHE A 196 6.66 23.68 27.75
N ARG A 197 5.52 23.89 27.11
CA ARG A 197 5.39 23.70 25.66
C ARG A 197 6.41 24.55 24.90
N ASP A 198 7.03 23.96 23.88
CA ASP A 198 8.07 24.56 23.05
C ASP A 198 9.35 24.96 23.83
N CYS A 199 9.61 24.43 25.04
CA CYS A 199 10.90 24.65 25.74
C CYS A 199 12.02 23.79 25.14
N LYS A 200 12.42 24.10 23.91
CA LYS A 200 13.30 23.25 23.08
C LYS A 200 14.64 22.90 23.71
N ALA A 201 15.22 23.77 24.54
CA ALA A 201 16.51 23.55 25.21
C ALA A 201 16.41 22.90 26.59
N LEU A 202 15.21 22.56 27.09
CA LEU A 202 15.05 21.98 28.43
C LEU A 202 15.57 20.54 28.44
N GLU A 203 16.67 20.27 29.15
CA GLU A 203 17.35 18.97 29.10
C GLU A 203 16.76 17.94 30.07
N SER A 204 16.36 18.37 31.26
CA SER A 204 15.75 17.51 32.27
C SER A 204 14.89 18.33 33.24
N ILE A 205 13.90 17.66 33.85
CA ILE A 205 13.07 18.26 34.87
C ILE A 205 12.68 17.25 35.94
N SER A 206 12.73 17.69 37.20
CA SER A 206 12.24 16.91 38.34
C SER A 206 11.10 17.68 39.00
N ILE A 207 9.87 17.21 38.76
CA ILE A 207 8.68 17.75 39.40
C ILE A 207 8.65 17.23 40.86
N PRO A 208 8.56 18.13 41.85
CA PRO A 208 8.73 17.79 43.26
C PRO A 208 7.61 16.86 43.77
N THR A 209 7.97 15.83 44.54
CA THR A 209 7.04 14.90 45.18
C THR A 209 6.45 15.50 46.47
N PRO A 210 5.14 15.79 46.54
CA PRO A 210 4.52 16.30 47.75
C PRO A 210 4.40 15.22 48.84
N VAL A 211 4.58 15.61 50.10
CA VAL A 211 4.48 14.80 51.32
C VAL A 211 3.02 14.46 51.67
N ARG A 212 2.01 15.18 51.13
CA ARG A 212 0.59 15.00 51.51
C ARG A 212 -0.40 14.82 50.35
N VAL A 213 -0.47 15.76 49.41
CA VAL A 213 -1.35 15.67 48.23
C VAL A 213 -0.49 15.90 47.01
N GLY A 214 -0.16 14.81 46.33
CA GLY A 214 0.71 14.82 45.18
C GLY A 214 0.02 15.24 43.89
N ILE A 215 0.79 15.80 42.95
CA ILE A 215 0.35 16.05 41.57
C ILE A 215 -0.16 14.71 41.00
N ARG A 216 -1.39 14.73 40.49
CA ARG A 216 -2.05 13.54 39.93
C ARG A 216 -1.94 13.46 38.41
N THR A 217 -1.76 14.60 37.75
CA THR A 217 -1.87 14.68 36.30
C THR A 217 -0.67 15.45 35.75
N ILE A 218 -0.02 14.87 34.75
CA ILE A 218 0.75 15.66 33.79
C ILE A 218 -0.25 16.14 32.74
N PRO A 219 -0.56 17.45 32.70
CA PRO A 219 -1.66 17.97 31.89
C PRO A 219 -1.33 17.89 30.40
N ALA A 220 -2.36 18.11 29.57
CA ALA A 220 -2.19 18.11 28.12
C ALA A 220 -1.14 19.15 27.69
N TYR A 221 -0.39 18.81 26.64
CA TYR A 221 0.64 19.66 26.04
C TYR A 221 1.81 20.05 26.97
N CYS A 222 1.90 19.54 28.20
CA CYS A 222 2.78 20.07 29.26
C CYS A 222 4.24 20.25 28.81
N PHE A 223 4.79 19.28 28.08
CA PHE A 223 6.15 19.26 27.54
C PHE A 223 6.19 19.14 26.02
N MET A 224 5.09 19.43 25.32
CA MET A 224 5.04 19.31 23.87
C MET A 224 6.19 20.10 23.22
N ASP A 225 6.90 19.48 22.28
CA ASP A 225 8.04 20.03 21.53
C ASP A 225 9.24 20.47 22.40
N CYS A 226 9.40 19.88 23.59
CA CYS A 226 10.66 19.95 24.37
C CYS A 226 11.74 19.04 23.74
N SER A 227 12.24 19.39 22.57
CA SER A 227 13.09 18.52 21.74
C SER A 227 14.40 18.03 22.37
N SER A 228 14.96 18.74 23.37
CA SER A 228 16.17 18.33 24.09
C SER A 228 15.91 17.62 25.43
N LEU A 229 14.64 17.37 25.78
CA LEU A 229 14.28 16.76 27.05
C LEU A 229 14.65 15.28 27.07
N THR A 230 15.65 14.93 27.87
CA THR A 230 16.19 13.56 27.98
C THR A 230 15.51 12.75 29.07
N SER A 231 15.16 13.39 30.18
CA SER A 231 14.59 12.73 31.35
C SER A 231 13.58 13.60 32.09
N VAL A 232 12.51 12.95 32.53
CA VAL A 232 11.46 13.58 33.33
C VAL A 232 11.20 12.74 34.56
N THR A 233 11.31 13.37 35.73
CA THR A 233 10.94 12.75 37.00
C THR A 233 9.66 13.38 37.51
N VAL A 234 8.62 12.57 37.68
CA VAL A 234 7.31 13.00 38.21
C VAL A 234 7.03 12.40 39.59
N PRO A 235 6.13 12.99 40.40
CA PRO A 235 5.71 12.38 41.65
C PRO A 235 5.06 11.02 41.44
N ALA A 236 5.31 10.07 42.35
CA ALA A 236 4.69 8.74 42.29
C ALA A 236 3.15 8.76 42.37
N SER A 237 2.55 9.88 42.78
CA SER A 237 1.09 10.10 42.82
C SER A 237 0.45 10.36 41.44
N VAL A 238 1.25 10.57 40.39
CA VAL A 238 0.75 10.80 39.05
C VAL A 238 0.02 9.54 38.57
N ASN A 239 -1.25 9.72 38.21
CA ASN A 239 -2.13 8.68 37.70
C ASN A 239 -2.62 8.95 36.27
N THR A 240 -2.36 10.15 35.73
CA THR A 240 -2.81 10.55 34.39
C THR A 240 -1.71 11.28 33.65
N ILE A 241 -1.47 10.91 32.39
CA ILE A 241 -0.68 11.68 31.42
C ILE A 241 -1.64 12.16 30.34
N GLY A 242 -1.71 13.48 30.14
CA GLY A 242 -2.64 14.12 29.23
C GLY A 242 -2.30 13.95 27.75
N GLU A 243 -3.24 14.37 26.90
CA GLU A 243 -3.06 14.43 25.45
C GLU A 243 -1.83 15.26 25.07
N LEU A 244 -1.01 14.73 24.15
CA LEU A 244 0.19 15.41 23.63
C LEU A 244 1.18 15.86 24.72
N ALA A 245 1.12 15.29 25.94
CA ALA A 245 1.88 15.77 27.08
C ALA A 245 3.40 15.78 26.86
N PHE A 246 3.93 14.81 26.10
CA PHE A 246 5.35 14.69 25.72
C PHE A 246 5.53 14.60 24.21
N ALA A 247 4.54 14.99 23.40
CA ALA A 247 4.66 14.89 21.95
C ALA A 247 5.81 15.76 21.44
N GLY A 248 6.66 15.24 20.55
CA GLY A 248 7.83 15.97 20.03
C GLY A 248 9.02 16.07 20.99
N CYS A 249 8.99 15.39 22.15
CA CYS A 249 10.16 15.23 23.02
C CYS A 249 11.16 14.22 22.41
N MET A 250 11.76 14.57 21.28
CA MET A 250 12.55 13.65 20.44
C MET A 250 13.69 12.94 21.18
N GLN A 251 14.28 13.57 22.20
CA GLN A 251 15.39 13.01 23.00
C GLN A 251 14.94 12.31 24.30
N LEU A 252 13.63 12.16 24.55
CA LEU A 252 13.15 11.58 25.82
C LEU A 252 13.49 10.10 25.90
N GLU A 253 14.41 9.77 26.79
CA GLU A 253 14.84 8.39 27.06
C GLU A 253 14.09 7.79 28.25
N THR A 254 13.81 8.59 29.28
CA THR A 254 13.25 8.09 30.55
C THR A 254 12.17 8.98 31.14
N LEU A 255 11.06 8.35 31.56
CA LEU A 255 10.03 8.94 32.41
C LEU A 255 9.90 8.10 33.69
N SER A 256 10.14 8.69 34.86
CA SER A 256 10.21 7.94 36.12
C SER A 256 9.50 8.61 37.30
N ALA A 257 9.16 7.82 38.32
CA ALA A 257 8.50 8.26 39.53
C ALA A 257 9.51 8.65 40.64
N GLY A 258 9.89 9.92 40.76
CA GLY A 258 10.79 10.41 41.83
C GLY A 258 12.21 9.81 41.80
N LYS A 259 13.06 10.29 42.72
CA LYS A 259 14.33 9.64 43.09
C LYS A 259 14.19 9.12 44.53
N THR A 260 14.54 7.85 44.78
CA THR A 260 14.95 7.44 46.12
C THR A 260 16.47 7.60 46.23
N THR A 261 17.03 7.34 47.41
CA THR A 261 18.49 7.36 47.65
C THR A 261 19.28 6.32 46.84
N ALA A 262 18.61 5.50 46.02
CA ALA A 262 19.22 4.57 45.07
C ALA A 262 19.05 5.13 43.64
N ASP A 263 20.13 5.10 42.86
CA ASP A 263 20.29 5.73 41.53
C ASP A 263 19.39 5.16 40.40
N GLU A 264 18.38 4.34 40.72
CA GLU A 264 17.51 3.68 39.75
C GLU A 264 16.16 4.42 39.57
N PRO A 265 15.69 4.65 38.32
CA PRO A 265 14.39 5.23 38.05
C PRO A 265 13.25 4.30 38.49
N LEU A 266 12.31 4.81 39.29
CA LEU A 266 11.14 4.04 39.72
C LEU A 266 10.02 4.04 38.66
N PRO A 267 9.25 2.94 38.56
CA PRO A 267 8.11 2.86 37.65
C PRO A 267 6.91 3.69 38.11
N LEU A 268 6.07 4.10 37.16
CA LEU A 268 4.85 4.90 37.40
C LEU A 268 3.68 4.05 37.91
N THR A 269 3.83 3.33 39.03
CA THR A 269 2.87 2.30 39.48
C THR A 269 1.42 2.76 39.66
N ASN A 270 1.15 4.05 39.85
CA ASN A 270 -0.20 4.60 40.01
C ASN A 270 -0.83 5.11 38.69
N LEU A 271 -0.15 4.99 37.55
CA LEU A 271 -0.68 5.40 36.26
C LEU A 271 -1.91 4.56 35.89
N THR A 272 -3.01 5.24 35.59
CA THR A 272 -4.28 4.62 35.17
C THR A 272 -4.75 5.11 33.80
N SER A 273 -4.24 6.24 33.32
CA SER A 273 -4.70 6.85 32.07
C SER A 273 -3.55 7.50 31.29
N LEU A 274 -3.52 7.21 29.99
CA LEU A 274 -2.70 7.84 28.98
C LEU A 274 -3.61 8.66 28.05
N GLY A 275 -3.13 9.79 27.56
CA GLY A 275 -3.82 10.62 26.57
C GLY A 275 -3.44 10.24 25.13
N ASN A 276 -4.26 10.68 24.18
CA ASN A 276 -3.91 10.57 22.75
C ASN A 276 -2.57 11.26 22.47
N ASN A 277 -1.75 10.64 21.63
CA ASN A 277 -0.46 11.18 21.22
C ASN A 277 0.49 11.52 22.39
N ALA A 278 0.29 10.96 23.60
CA ALA A 278 1.02 11.38 24.79
C ALA A 278 2.55 11.34 24.64
N PHE A 279 3.08 10.37 23.89
CA PHE A 279 4.51 10.19 23.59
C PHE A 279 4.79 10.22 22.09
N TYR A 280 3.93 10.86 21.29
CA TYR A 280 4.12 10.90 19.84
C TYR A 280 5.47 11.56 19.50
N ASP A 281 6.27 10.92 18.63
CA ASP A 281 7.58 11.42 18.20
C ASP A 281 8.62 11.56 19.34
N CYS A 282 8.48 10.75 20.40
CA CYS A 282 9.55 10.52 21.39
C CYS A 282 10.60 9.56 20.81
N ALA A 283 11.33 10.01 19.79
CA ALA A 283 12.19 9.17 18.95
C ALA A 283 13.24 8.35 19.71
N SER A 284 13.79 8.87 20.82
CA SER A 284 14.79 8.22 21.68
C SER A 284 14.22 7.30 22.77
N LEU A 285 12.89 7.18 22.92
CA LEU A 285 12.28 6.33 23.94
C LEU A 285 12.48 4.86 23.59
N GLN A 286 13.31 4.15 24.36
CA GLN A 286 13.68 2.75 24.07
C GLN A 286 12.71 1.73 24.65
N SER A 287 12.19 1.98 25.85
CA SER A 287 11.22 1.12 26.51
C SER A 287 10.24 1.93 27.34
N PHE A 288 9.06 1.37 27.56
CA PHE A 288 8.07 1.95 28.47
C PHE A 288 7.38 0.85 29.27
N SER A 289 7.37 1.00 30.60
CA SER A 289 6.64 0.10 31.49
C SER A 289 5.20 0.61 31.64
N ILE A 290 4.26 -0.13 31.07
CA ILE A 290 2.82 0.06 31.20
C ILE A 290 2.39 -0.46 32.58
N PRO A 291 1.91 0.40 33.49
CA PRO A 291 1.50 -0.03 34.82
C PRO A 291 0.16 -0.75 34.79
N SER A 292 -0.09 -1.64 35.74
CA SER A 292 -1.28 -2.49 35.80
C SER A 292 -2.61 -1.72 35.89
N GLY A 293 -2.59 -0.43 36.25
CA GLY A 293 -3.76 0.45 36.24
C GLY A 293 -4.19 0.92 34.84
N VAL A 294 -3.33 0.80 33.82
CA VAL A 294 -3.61 1.24 32.45
C VAL A 294 -4.35 0.16 31.68
N THR A 295 -5.55 0.49 31.19
CA THR A 295 -6.43 -0.44 30.45
C THR A 295 -6.46 -0.21 28.94
N ALA A 296 -5.89 0.89 28.45
CA ALA A 296 -5.89 1.20 27.02
C ALA A 296 -4.60 1.91 26.61
N ILE A 297 -4.11 1.60 25.40
CA ILE A 297 -3.10 2.38 24.70
C ILE A 297 -3.82 3.31 23.74
N PRO A 298 -3.85 4.63 23.98
CA PRO A 298 -4.65 5.56 23.18
C PRO A 298 -4.15 5.71 21.73
N THR A 299 -4.95 6.43 20.95
CA THR A 299 -4.64 6.76 19.55
C THR A 299 -3.29 7.48 19.44
N TYR A 300 -2.42 6.99 18.56
CA TYR A 300 -1.06 7.49 18.32
C TYR A 300 -0.16 7.64 19.56
N CYS A 301 -0.46 6.98 20.69
CA CYS A 301 0.20 7.22 21.97
C CYS A 301 1.73 7.12 21.89
N PHE A 302 2.26 6.11 21.19
CA PHE A 302 3.69 5.88 20.97
C PHE A 302 4.07 5.98 19.47
N GLY A 303 3.24 6.65 18.66
CA GLY A 303 3.54 6.81 17.24
C GLY A 303 4.85 7.56 17.03
N ARG A 304 5.71 7.10 16.12
CA ARG A 304 7.05 7.63 15.82
C ARG A 304 8.05 7.55 16.97
N CYS A 305 7.83 6.71 17.98
CA CYS A 305 8.88 6.32 18.91
C CYS A 305 9.87 5.36 18.22
N SER A 306 10.72 5.90 17.33
CA SER A 306 11.52 5.11 16.39
C SER A 306 12.52 4.16 17.04
N SER A 307 12.98 4.46 18.27
CA SER A 307 13.88 3.61 19.05
C SER A 307 13.18 2.66 20.02
N LEU A 308 11.84 2.64 20.07
CA LEU A 308 11.08 1.78 20.98
C LEU A 308 11.27 0.31 20.58
N THR A 309 11.93 -0.46 21.44
CA THR A 309 12.20 -1.89 21.21
C THR A 309 11.22 -2.79 21.96
N GLU A 310 10.71 -2.35 23.11
CA GLU A 310 9.82 -3.17 23.94
C GLU A 310 8.84 -2.34 24.79
N LEU A 311 7.72 -2.98 25.14
CA LEU A 311 6.74 -2.50 26.11
C LEU A 311 6.52 -3.61 27.14
N ILE A 312 6.52 -3.25 28.42
CA ILE A 312 6.42 -4.22 29.54
C ILE A 312 5.14 -3.92 30.34
N GLY A 313 4.44 -4.95 30.81
CA GLY A 313 3.30 -4.77 31.74
C GLY A 313 1.93 -4.52 31.08
N MET A 314 1.72 -5.01 29.85
CA MET A 314 0.47 -4.82 29.10
C MET A 314 -0.68 -5.78 29.49
N GLU A 315 -0.54 -6.52 30.61
CA GLU A 315 -1.45 -7.59 31.04
C GLU A 315 -2.92 -7.18 31.21
N ASN A 316 -3.19 -5.93 31.60
CA ASN A 316 -4.54 -5.41 31.81
C ASN A 316 -5.06 -4.54 30.66
N VAL A 317 -4.29 -4.42 29.56
CA VAL A 317 -4.69 -3.64 28.39
C VAL A 317 -5.80 -4.38 27.65
N THR A 318 -6.91 -3.69 27.42
CA THR A 318 -8.07 -4.21 26.67
C THR A 318 -8.20 -3.62 25.27
N GLU A 319 -7.57 -2.46 25.02
CA GLU A 319 -7.68 -1.71 23.76
C GLU A 319 -6.32 -1.14 23.33
N ILE A 320 -6.00 -1.31 22.05
CA ILE A 320 -4.87 -0.65 21.37
C ILE A 320 -5.47 0.29 20.32
N GLY A 321 -5.25 1.60 20.47
CA GLY A 321 -5.84 2.62 19.63
C GLY A 321 -5.27 2.71 18.22
N LYS A 322 -5.94 3.49 17.37
CA LYS A 322 -5.51 3.77 15.99
C LYS A 322 -4.07 4.30 15.97
N GLY A 323 -3.21 3.71 15.14
CA GLY A 323 -1.82 4.16 14.99
C GLY A 323 -0.98 4.17 16.26
N ALA A 324 -1.36 3.43 17.31
CA ALA A 324 -0.71 3.46 18.62
C ALA A 324 0.82 3.32 18.57
N PHE A 325 1.34 2.52 17.63
CA PHE A 325 2.76 2.25 17.42
C PHE A 325 3.20 2.54 15.97
N VAL A 326 2.49 3.43 15.25
CA VAL A 326 2.85 3.77 13.86
C VAL A 326 4.31 4.23 13.78
N ASN A 327 5.09 3.73 12.84
CA ASN A 327 6.52 4.04 12.64
C ASN A 327 7.40 3.80 13.88
N CYS A 328 7.07 2.85 14.75
CA CYS A 328 8.00 2.32 15.75
C CYS A 328 9.03 1.40 15.07
N THR A 329 9.97 1.99 14.33
CA THR A 329 10.86 1.27 13.40
C THR A 329 11.82 0.29 14.05
N SER A 330 12.09 0.40 15.36
CA SER A 330 12.93 -0.54 16.12
C SER A 330 12.14 -1.61 16.89
N LEU A 331 10.81 -1.63 16.83
CA LEU A 331 10.00 -2.65 17.49
C LEU A 331 10.18 -3.98 16.76
N GLN A 332 10.79 -4.97 17.42
CA GLN A 332 11.17 -6.25 16.79
C GLN A 332 10.11 -7.33 16.95
N SER A 333 9.47 -7.36 18.11
CA SER A 333 8.41 -8.30 18.44
C SER A 333 7.26 -7.60 19.13
N PHE A 334 6.05 -8.10 18.91
CA PHE A 334 4.87 -7.66 19.63
C PHE A 334 3.93 -8.83 19.87
N SER A 335 3.63 -9.06 21.16
CA SER A 335 2.66 -10.06 21.59
C SER A 335 1.39 -9.33 22.02
N VAL A 336 0.29 -9.53 21.31
CA VAL A 336 -1.02 -8.96 21.68
C VAL A 336 -1.51 -9.64 22.97
N PRO A 337 -1.64 -8.91 24.09
CA PRO A 337 -1.99 -9.50 25.39
C PRO A 337 -3.36 -10.17 25.42
N GLU A 338 -3.54 -11.09 26.37
CA GLU A 338 -4.75 -11.92 26.49
C GLU A 338 -6.06 -11.11 26.52
N ASN A 339 -6.06 -9.98 27.24
CA ASN A 339 -7.27 -9.18 27.50
C ASN A 339 -7.63 -8.20 26.36
N VAL A 340 -6.79 -8.07 25.33
CA VAL A 340 -7.06 -7.16 24.21
C VAL A 340 -8.23 -7.67 23.37
N ASN A 341 -9.27 -6.84 23.26
CA ASN A 341 -10.47 -7.11 22.48
C ASN A 341 -10.67 -6.15 21.29
N SER A 342 -9.81 -5.12 21.16
CA SER A 342 -9.82 -4.21 20.03
C SER A 342 -8.41 -3.69 19.70
N ILE A 343 -8.09 -3.66 18.41
CA ILE A 343 -6.87 -3.07 17.83
C ILE A 343 -7.31 -2.10 16.73
N GLY A 344 -6.90 -0.83 16.85
CA GLY A 344 -7.23 0.21 15.89
C GLY A 344 -6.47 0.08 14.57
N GLU A 345 -7.03 0.69 13.53
CA GLU A 345 -6.42 0.76 12.20
C GLU A 345 -4.98 1.33 12.28
N CYS A 346 -4.09 0.83 11.43
CA CYS A 346 -2.69 1.21 11.30
C CYS A 346 -1.88 1.16 12.61
N ALA A 347 -2.33 0.43 13.64
CA ALA A 347 -1.67 0.37 14.95
C ALA A 347 -0.16 0.07 14.84
N PHE A 348 0.25 -0.74 13.86
CA PHE A 348 1.63 -1.16 13.61
C PHE A 348 2.16 -0.75 12.23
N GLN A 349 1.51 0.21 11.57
CA GLN A 349 1.94 0.67 10.24
C GLN A 349 3.37 1.22 10.29
N GLY A 350 4.25 0.76 9.40
CA GLY A 350 5.63 1.23 9.32
C GLY A 350 6.55 0.72 10.44
N CYS A 351 6.14 -0.30 11.19
CA CYS A 351 7.03 -1.04 12.10
C CYS A 351 7.98 -1.95 11.30
N THR A 352 8.95 -1.36 10.60
CA THR A 352 9.80 -2.06 9.62
C THR A 352 10.77 -3.10 10.18
N SER A 353 10.90 -3.23 11.50
CA SER A 353 11.68 -4.29 12.15
C SER A 353 10.83 -5.36 12.81
N LEU A 354 9.49 -5.25 12.75
CA LEU A 354 8.56 -6.14 13.43
C LEU A 354 8.47 -7.47 12.68
N SER A 355 9.26 -8.43 13.12
CA SER A 355 9.37 -9.76 12.49
C SER A 355 8.56 -10.85 13.19
N ASP A 356 8.22 -10.62 14.47
CA ASP A 356 7.45 -11.55 15.30
C ASP A 356 6.20 -10.86 15.86
N PHE A 357 5.03 -11.31 15.40
CA PHE A 357 3.74 -10.78 15.81
C PHE A 357 2.80 -11.92 16.20
N THR A 358 2.43 -11.97 17.47
CA THR A 358 1.63 -13.07 18.03
C THR A 358 0.44 -12.56 18.82
N PHE A 359 -0.50 -13.45 19.10
CA PHE A 359 -1.67 -13.19 19.94
C PHE A 359 -1.68 -14.19 21.10
N GLU A 360 -1.74 -13.69 22.33
CA GLU A 360 -1.86 -14.53 23.54
C GLU A 360 -3.32 -14.89 23.83
N GLY A 361 -4.24 -14.01 23.44
CA GLY A 361 -5.67 -14.11 23.72
C GLY A 361 -6.54 -14.55 22.56
N ASN A 362 -7.80 -14.81 22.87
CA ASN A 362 -8.88 -15.09 21.90
C ASN A 362 -10.09 -14.19 22.17
N ASN A 363 -9.86 -12.90 22.42
CA ASN A 363 -10.91 -11.91 22.68
C ASN A 363 -11.26 -11.04 21.45
N LEU A 364 -10.43 -11.08 20.41
CA LEU A 364 -10.64 -10.36 19.15
C LEU A 364 -11.67 -11.08 18.27
N THR A 365 -12.68 -10.36 17.79
CA THR A 365 -13.71 -10.91 16.88
C THR A 365 -13.43 -10.59 15.41
N GLU A 366 -12.66 -9.52 15.16
CA GLU A 366 -12.26 -9.03 13.85
C GLU A 366 -10.79 -8.58 13.85
N LEU A 367 -10.15 -8.64 12.69
CA LEU A 367 -8.87 -8.01 12.42
C LEU A 367 -9.04 -7.04 11.23
N ARG A 368 -8.79 -5.76 11.47
CA ARG A 368 -8.99 -4.71 10.47
C ARG A 368 -7.82 -3.74 10.37
N ALA A 369 -7.14 -3.75 9.23
CA ALA A 369 -6.10 -2.80 8.85
C ALA A 369 -5.01 -2.52 9.89
N ILE A 370 -4.64 -3.50 10.73
CA ILE A 370 -3.71 -3.25 11.84
C ILE A 370 -2.28 -2.90 11.38
N PHE A 371 -1.88 -3.33 10.18
CA PHE A 371 -0.58 -3.04 9.57
C PHE A 371 -0.63 -1.89 8.52
N GLY A 372 -1.82 -1.54 8.04
CA GLY A 372 -2.04 -0.45 7.07
C GLY A 372 -1.60 -0.80 5.63
N ASN A 373 -2.17 -0.09 4.64
CA ASN A 373 -2.13 -0.49 3.23
C ASN A 373 -0.80 -0.31 2.47
N GLU A 374 0.23 0.24 3.13
CA GLU A 374 1.53 0.55 2.50
C GLU A 374 2.70 0.39 3.49
N GLY A 375 2.43 -0.16 4.68
CA GLY A 375 3.46 -0.37 5.70
C GLY A 375 4.09 -1.74 5.51
N ASN A 376 5.32 -1.79 5.02
CA ASN A 376 6.11 -3.03 5.05
C ASN A 376 6.37 -3.41 6.52
N VAL A 377 5.61 -4.38 7.04
CA VAL A 377 5.79 -4.95 8.37
C VAL A 377 6.28 -6.38 8.15
N PRO A 378 7.59 -6.66 8.24
CA PRO A 378 8.18 -7.89 7.73
C PRO A 378 7.93 -9.10 8.66
N ILE A 379 6.67 -9.40 8.93
CA ILE A 379 6.29 -10.52 9.80
C ILE A 379 6.52 -11.84 9.08
N SER A 380 7.24 -12.76 9.72
CA SER A 380 7.57 -14.04 9.09
C SER A 380 6.37 -15.00 9.01
N SER A 381 5.49 -14.94 10.00
CA SER A 381 4.30 -15.79 10.09
C SER A 381 3.18 -15.10 10.85
N LEU A 382 1.94 -15.50 10.58
CA LEU A 382 0.76 -14.99 11.28
C LEU A 382 -0.20 -16.11 11.64
N THR A 383 -0.50 -16.26 12.94
CA THR A 383 -1.56 -17.16 13.42
C THR A 383 -2.77 -16.35 13.84
N ILE A 384 -3.87 -16.52 13.12
CA ILE A 384 -5.12 -15.80 13.39
C ILE A 384 -5.82 -16.44 14.62
N PRO A 385 -6.20 -15.65 15.65
CA PRO A 385 -6.86 -16.17 16.83
C PRO A 385 -8.18 -16.89 16.53
N LYS A 386 -8.53 -17.88 17.35
CA LYS A 386 -9.73 -18.73 17.16
C LYS A 386 -11.04 -17.95 17.21
N SER A 387 -11.07 -16.84 17.93
CA SER A 387 -12.22 -15.96 18.08
C SER A 387 -12.48 -15.06 16.88
N VAL A 388 -11.48 -14.86 16.02
CA VAL A 388 -11.60 -14.00 14.83
C VAL A 388 -12.47 -14.71 13.80
N THR A 389 -13.52 -14.03 13.36
CA THR A 389 -14.48 -14.54 12.36
C THR A 389 -14.46 -13.75 11.05
N SER A 390 -13.83 -12.57 11.08
CA SER A 390 -13.72 -11.66 9.94
C SER A 390 -12.31 -11.06 9.85
N ILE A 391 -11.76 -11.06 8.63
CA ILE A 391 -10.53 -10.36 8.27
C ILE A 391 -10.89 -9.39 7.15
N SER A 392 -10.68 -8.08 7.38
CA SER A 392 -10.99 -7.03 6.40
C SER A 392 -9.84 -6.05 6.33
N ASP A 393 -9.41 -5.65 5.15
CA ASP A 393 -8.38 -4.63 4.94
C ASP A 393 -7.09 -4.89 5.73
N LEU A 394 -6.74 -6.15 6.03
CA LEU A 394 -5.51 -6.45 6.78
C LEU A 394 -4.27 -5.96 6.01
N ASP A 395 -4.39 -5.98 4.67
CA ASP A 395 -3.46 -5.48 3.66
C ASP A 395 -2.00 -5.77 3.98
N LEU A 396 -1.69 -7.07 4.10
CA LEU A 396 -0.32 -7.59 4.10
C LEU A 396 0.22 -7.72 2.66
N SER A 397 -0.41 -7.03 1.70
CA SER A 397 0.03 -7.12 0.32
C SER A 397 1.44 -6.53 0.19
N GLY A 398 2.31 -7.20 -0.58
CA GLY A 398 3.71 -6.78 -0.71
C GLY A 398 4.63 -7.20 0.45
N ASP A 399 4.12 -7.77 1.54
CA ASP A 399 4.98 -8.29 2.62
C ASP A 399 5.66 -9.60 2.19
N GLN A 400 6.87 -9.44 1.63
CA GLN A 400 7.69 -10.54 1.15
C GLN A 400 8.28 -11.40 2.28
N ALA A 401 8.23 -10.95 3.54
CA ALA A 401 8.70 -11.74 4.68
C ALA A 401 7.67 -12.77 5.13
N LEU A 402 6.37 -12.55 4.85
CA LEU A 402 5.29 -13.43 5.25
C LEU A 402 5.30 -14.74 4.45
N THR A 403 5.86 -15.80 5.04
CA THR A 403 5.98 -17.12 4.39
C THR A 403 4.87 -18.08 4.78
N SER A 404 4.18 -17.86 5.91
CA SER A 404 3.12 -18.74 6.39
C SER A 404 2.01 -18.02 7.14
N ILE A 405 0.77 -18.49 6.97
CA ILE A 405 -0.41 -18.00 7.68
C ILE A 405 -1.21 -19.21 8.18
N SER A 406 -1.69 -19.14 9.43
CA SER A 406 -2.62 -20.09 10.00
C SER A 406 -3.96 -19.41 10.25
N PHE A 407 -5.00 -19.86 9.56
CA PHE A 407 -6.36 -19.37 9.70
C PHE A 407 -7.12 -20.11 10.82
N SER A 408 -7.99 -19.39 11.52
CA SER A 408 -8.94 -20.01 12.45
C SER A 408 -10.16 -20.57 11.74
N ASP A 409 -10.75 -21.64 12.30
CA ASP A 409 -11.98 -22.25 11.79
C ASP A 409 -13.23 -21.36 11.92
N GLY A 410 -13.12 -20.13 12.46
CA GLY A 410 -14.21 -19.15 12.48
C GLY A 410 -14.37 -18.37 11.18
N ILE A 411 -13.35 -18.37 10.31
CA ILE A 411 -13.25 -17.48 9.15
C ILE A 411 -14.07 -18.01 7.97
N ARG A 412 -15.05 -17.22 7.55
CA ARG A 412 -15.96 -17.55 6.44
C ARG A 412 -15.57 -16.93 5.10
N SER A 413 -14.73 -15.91 5.11
CA SER A 413 -14.33 -15.17 3.92
C SER A 413 -12.85 -14.82 3.98
N ILE A 414 -12.14 -15.05 2.88
CA ILE A 414 -10.75 -14.64 2.68
C ILE A 414 -10.69 -13.86 1.38
N ASN A 415 -10.28 -12.59 1.45
CA ASN A 415 -9.90 -11.82 0.27
C ASN A 415 -8.40 -12.03 0.00
N GLY A 416 -8.06 -12.72 -1.08
CA GLY A 416 -6.68 -13.00 -1.47
C GLY A 416 -5.84 -11.78 -1.83
N GLU A 417 -6.48 -10.63 -2.11
CA GLU A 417 -5.76 -9.37 -2.34
C GLU A 417 -4.96 -8.93 -1.09
N HIS A 418 -5.46 -9.20 0.12
CA HIS A 418 -4.75 -8.87 1.37
C HIS A 418 -3.44 -9.64 1.55
N PHE A 419 -3.21 -10.69 0.76
CA PHE A 419 -2.03 -11.55 0.84
C PHE A 419 -1.29 -11.62 -0.49
N SER A 420 -1.64 -10.76 -1.45
CA SER A 420 -1.01 -10.76 -2.78
C SER A 420 0.39 -10.18 -2.72
N ASN A 421 1.30 -10.65 -3.58
CA ASN A 421 2.71 -10.25 -3.56
C ASN A 421 3.37 -10.49 -2.20
N THR A 422 3.08 -11.62 -1.55
CA THR A 422 3.73 -12.04 -0.28
C THR A 422 4.73 -13.16 -0.51
N GLY A 423 5.52 -13.47 0.52
CA GLY A 423 6.47 -14.58 0.53
C GLY A 423 5.85 -15.97 0.73
N LEU A 424 4.51 -16.09 0.73
CA LEU A 424 3.80 -17.33 1.04
C LEU A 424 4.35 -18.51 0.22
N GLU A 425 4.66 -19.60 0.91
CA GLU A 425 5.34 -20.73 0.31
C GLU A 425 4.71 -22.09 0.65
N GLY A 426 5.02 -23.09 -0.18
CA GLY A 426 4.59 -24.46 0.06
C GLY A 426 3.08 -24.63 -0.06
N SER A 427 2.40 -24.91 1.05
CA SER A 427 0.97 -25.21 1.08
C SER A 427 0.23 -24.29 2.04
N LEU A 428 -0.84 -23.64 1.57
CA LEU A 428 -1.73 -22.83 2.41
C LEU A 428 -2.98 -23.63 2.80
N THR A 429 -3.14 -23.87 4.10
CA THR A 429 -4.32 -24.56 4.63
C THR A 429 -5.44 -23.56 4.91
N LEU A 430 -6.54 -23.69 4.19
CA LEU A 430 -7.74 -22.88 4.32
C LEU A 430 -8.66 -23.44 5.42
N PRO A 431 -9.44 -22.57 6.12
CA PRO A 431 -10.25 -22.99 7.26
C PRO A 431 -11.48 -23.82 6.84
N ALA A 432 -11.90 -24.75 7.70
CA ALA A 432 -13.00 -25.67 7.38
C ALA A 432 -14.36 -24.97 7.19
N SER A 433 -14.53 -23.77 7.76
CA SER A 433 -15.76 -22.97 7.68
C SER A 433 -15.81 -22.00 6.49
N LEU A 434 -14.77 -21.96 5.65
CA LEU A 434 -14.66 -21.03 4.53
C LEU A 434 -15.86 -21.16 3.57
N GLN A 435 -16.46 -20.03 3.21
CA GLN A 435 -17.62 -19.93 2.30
C GLN A 435 -17.32 -19.09 1.05
N THR A 436 -16.39 -18.14 1.16
CA THR A 436 -15.96 -17.28 0.05
C THR A 436 -14.44 -17.12 0.05
N PHE A 437 -13.85 -17.11 -1.13
CA PHE A 437 -12.42 -17.01 -1.36
C PHE A 437 -12.17 -16.29 -2.68
N SER A 438 -11.25 -15.33 -2.71
CA SER A 438 -10.67 -14.79 -3.94
C SER A 438 -9.20 -15.23 -4.07
N PRO A 439 -8.69 -15.44 -5.30
CA PRO A 439 -7.31 -15.87 -5.53
C PRO A 439 -6.27 -14.96 -4.86
N ILE A 440 -5.23 -15.58 -4.27
CA ILE A 440 -4.02 -14.89 -3.84
C ILE A 440 -3.05 -14.88 -5.03
N THR A 441 -2.62 -13.69 -5.45
CA THR A 441 -1.77 -13.49 -6.64
C THR A 441 -0.36 -13.06 -6.26
N GLY A 442 0.62 -13.24 -7.16
CA GLY A 442 1.99 -12.75 -6.92
C GLY A 442 2.76 -13.50 -5.82
N THR A 443 2.39 -14.75 -5.53
CA THR A 443 3.01 -15.62 -4.52
C THR A 443 3.76 -16.79 -5.17
N PRO A 444 4.92 -16.56 -5.80
CA PRO A 444 5.57 -17.54 -6.69
C PRO A 444 6.07 -18.81 -5.98
N ASN A 445 6.16 -18.79 -4.64
CA ASN A 445 6.59 -19.93 -3.84
C ASN A 445 5.41 -20.77 -3.33
N LEU A 446 4.17 -20.26 -3.39
CA LEU A 446 2.98 -20.98 -2.98
C LEU A 446 2.60 -22.00 -4.05
N GLN A 447 2.61 -23.29 -3.71
CA GLN A 447 2.42 -24.38 -4.66
C GLN A 447 1.07 -25.07 -4.53
N TYR A 448 0.48 -25.09 -3.32
CA TYR A 448 -0.75 -25.85 -3.05
C TYR A 448 -1.72 -25.08 -2.15
N TYR A 449 -3.02 -25.21 -2.43
CA TYR A 449 -4.08 -24.99 -1.45
C TYR A 449 -4.52 -26.33 -0.86
N THR A 450 -4.83 -26.33 0.43
CA THR A 450 -5.48 -27.45 1.12
C THR A 450 -6.69 -26.93 1.89
N ILE A 451 -7.73 -27.77 2.02
CA ILE A 451 -8.91 -27.45 2.83
C ILE A 451 -9.47 -28.75 3.44
N ALA A 452 -10.06 -28.66 4.62
CA ALA A 452 -10.64 -29.82 5.30
C ALA A 452 -11.78 -30.45 4.48
N GLU A 453 -11.84 -31.79 4.44
CA GLU A 453 -12.90 -32.56 3.77
C GLU A 453 -14.32 -32.28 4.31
N SER A 454 -14.40 -31.73 5.53
CA SER A 454 -15.67 -31.31 6.13
C SER A 454 -16.25 -30.03 5.50
N ASN A 455 -15.46 -29.28 4.72
CA ASN A 455 -15.95 -28.11 4.00
C ASN A 455 -16.89 -28.56 2.86
N LYS A 456 -18.13 -28.05 2.89
CA LYS A 456 -19.18 -28.39 1.90
C LYS A 456 -19.22 -27.44 0.69
N THR A 457 -18.42 -26.38 0.73
CA THR A 457 -18.39 -25.33 -0.30
C THR A 457 -17.20 -25.50 -1.22
N PHE A 458 -16.02 -25.79 -0.67
CA PHE A 458 -14.78 -25.95 -1.42
C PHE A 458 -14.14 -27.30 -1.17
N TYR A 459 -13.40 -27.77 -2.17
CA TYR A 459 -12.53 -28.93 -2.08
C TYR A 459 -11.22 -28.64 -2.82
N THR A 460 -10.21 -29.46 -2.60
CA THR A 460 -8.92 -29.35 -3.29
C THR A 460 -8.63 -30.61 -4.09
N ASN A 461 -8.07 -30.44 -5.29
CA ASN A 461 -7.64 -31.54 -6.14
C ASN A 461 -6.33 -31.13 -6.83
N GLY A 462 -5.27 -31.92 -6.66
CA GLY A 462 -3.93 -31.57 -7.17
C GLY A 462 -3.36 -30.27 -6.60
N GLY A 463 -3.84 -29.81 -5.44
CA GLY A 463 -3.46 -28.52 -4.84
C GLY A 463 -4.15 -27.29 -5.42
N LEU A 464 -5.07 -27.47 -6.37
CA LEU A 464 -5.94 -26.41 -6.87
C LEU A 464 -7.21 -26.34 -6.00
N LEU A 465 -7.77 -25.13 -5.86
CA LEU A 465 -8.99 -24.90 -5.08
C LEU A 465 -10.21 -24.87 -5.99
N PHE A 466 -11.21 -25.69 -5.67
CA PHE A 466 -12.47 -25.76 -6.40
C PHE A 466 -13.65 -25.43 -5.49
N LYS A 467 -14.72 -24.88 -6.08
CA LYS A 467 -16.00 -24.65 -5.41
C LYS A 467 -17.04 -25.61 -5.95
N GLN A 468 -17.65 -26.37 -5.04
CA GLN A 468 -18.72 -27.31 -5.36
C GLN A 468 -20.02 -26.55 -5.63
N ARG A 469 -20.64 -26.81 -6.79
CA ARG A 469 -21.92 -26.15 -7.17
C ARG A 469 -23.02 -27.12 -7.59
N GLY A 470 -22.82 -28.42 -7.36
CA GLY A 470 -23.81 -29.44 -7.63
C GLY A 470 -24.19 -29.48 -9.11
N SER A 471 -25.49 -29.35 -9.42
CA SER A 471 -25.99 -29.44 -10.81
C SER A 471 -25.53 -28.31 -11.74
N MET A 472 -24.89 -27.25 -11.23
CA MET A 472 -24.33 -26.17 -12.05
C MET A 472 -22.92 -26.50 -12.58
N GLY A 473 -22.32 -27.60 -12.12
CA GLY A 473 -20.93 -27.95 -12.37
C GLY A 473 -19.95 -27.11 -11.55
N ASP A 474 -18.82 -27.69 -11.19
CA ASP A 474 -17.87 -27.13 -10.25
C ASP A 474 -17.05 -26.00 -10.89
N LEU A 475 -16.49 -25.14 -10.03
CA LEU A 475 -15.73 -23.95 -10.41
C LEU A 475 -14.28 -24.13 -9.96
N LEU A 476 -13.31 -23.98 -10.86
CA LEU A 476 -11.92 -23.74 -10.47
C LEU A 476 -11.82 -22.31 -9.93
N VAL A 477 -11.57 -22.19 -8.62
CA VAL A 477 -11.56 -20.90 -7.92
C VAL A 477 -10.17 -20.30 -7.97
N ALA A 478 -9.14 -21.08 -7.64
CA ALA A 478 -7.79 -20.57 -7.55
C ALA A 478 -6.73 -21.66 -7.78
N CYS A 479 -5.72 -21.27 -8.55
CA CYS A 479 -4.46 -21.94 -8.76
C CYS A 479 -3.39 -21.12 -8.03
N PRO A 480 -2.54 -21.75 -7.19
CA PRO A 480 -1.40 -21.07 -6.59
C PRO A 480 -0.45 -20.51 -7.64
N THR A 481 0.06 -19.28 -7.46
CA THR A 481 0.96 -18.64 -8.44
C THR A 481 2.23 -19.46 -8.74
N GLY A 482 2.73 -20.20 -7.74
CA GLY A 482 3.88 -21.11 -7.86
C GLY A 482 3.55 -22.51 -8.38
N PHE A 483 2.30 -22.78 -8.77
CA PHE A 483 1.89 -24.08 -9.31
C PHE A 483 2.69 -24.42 -10.57
N SER A 484 3.26 -25.63 -10.59
CA SER A 484 4.25 -26.03 -11.60
C SER A 484 4.00 -27.40 -12.23
N ASP A 485 2.73 -27.82 -12.24
CA ASP A 485 2.30 -29.10 -12.83
C ASP A 485 1.23 -28.87 -13.91
N LYS A 486 0.61 -29.96 -14.38
CA LYS A 486 -0.53 -29.92 -15.28
C LYS A 486 -1.83 -29.59 -14.54
N ILE A 487 -2.67 -28.79 -15.17
CA ILE A 487 -4.06 -28.57 -14.78
C ILE A 487 -4.92 -29.50 -15.65
N THR A 488 -5.58 -30.47 -15.01
CA THR A 488 -6.54 -31.36 -15.67
C THR A 488 -7.91 -31.16 -15.04
N LEU A 489 -8.82 -30.58 -15.81
CA LEU A 489 -10.19 -30.32 -15.39
C LEU A 489 -11.09 -31.45 -15.90
N ASP A 490 -11.70 -32.16 -14.96
CA ASP A 490 -12.66 -33.21 -15.28
C ASP A 490 -13.97 -32.64 -15.84
N ALA A 491 -14.85 -33.53 -16.29
CA ALA A 491 -16.12 -33.16 -16.92
C ALA A 491 -17.11 -32.45 -15.97
N ASN A 492 -16.93 -32.53 -14.65
CA ASN A 492 -17.79 -31.82 -13.70
C ASN A 492 -17.38 -30.36 -13.53
N VAL A 493 -16.12 -29.99 -13.82
CA VAL A 493 -15.65 -28.61 -13.74
C VAL A 493 -16.10 -27.85 -14.98
N THR A 494 -17.08 -26.95 -14.81
CA THR A 494 -17.73 -26.24 -15.91
C THR A 494 -17.26 -24.80 -16.06
N GLU A 495 -16.53 -24.25 -15.09
CA GLU A 495 -16.08 -22.86 -15.10
C GLU A 495 -14.70 -22.69 -14.49
N ILE A 496 -13.92 -21.78 -15.06
CA ILE A 496 -12.71 -21.22 -14.45
C ILE A 496 -13.02 -19.80 -13.98
N GLY A 497 -12.78 -19.53 -12.71
CA GLY A 497 -13.11 -18.26 -12.07
C GLY A 497 -12.24 -17.09 -12.54
N ASP A 498 -12.70 -15.88 -12.20
CA ASP A 498 -11.95 -14.66 -12.46
C ASP A 498 -10.61 -14.68 -11.69
N LYS A 499 -9.52 -14.27 -12.33
CA LYS A 499 -8.13 -14.33 -11.81
C LYS A 499 -7.66 -15.71 -11.31
N ALA A 500 -8.35 -16.81 -11.65
CA ALA A 500 -8.08 -18.12 -11.04
C ALA A 500 -6.63 -18.61 -11.21
N CYS A 501 -5.98 -18.31 -12.33
CA CYS A 501 -4.59 -18.64 -12.65
C CYS A 501 -3.75 -17.38 -12.97
N TYR A 502 -4.13 -16.23 -12.40
CA TYR A 502 -3.47 -14.95 -12.65
C TYR A 502 -1.99 -15.01 -12.26
N GLY A 503 -1.09 -14.71 -13.20
CA GLY A 503 0.35 -14.68 -12.96
C GLY A 503 0.99 -16.05 -12.71
N CYS A 504 0.29 -17.17 -12.98
CA CYS A 504 0.86 -18.51 -12.84
C CYS A 504 1.89 -18.78 -13.95
N LYS A 505 3.19 -18.59 -13.66
CA LYS A 505 4.29 -18.64 -14.67
C LYS A 505 4.87 -20.03 -14.94
N ARG A 506 4.35 -21.10 -14.32
CA ARG A 506 5.01 -22.42 -14.34
C ARG A 506 4.08 -23.57 -14.70
N ILE A 507 2.87 -23.29 -15.20
CA ILE A 507 1.92 -24.33 -15.59
C ILE A 507 2.53 -25.13 -16.74
N LYS A 508 2.56 -26.47 -16.63
CA LYS A 508 3.10 -27.31 -17.71
C LYS A 508 2.09 -27.46 -18.84
N SER A 509 0.90 -27.91 -18.49
CA SER A 509 -0.16 -28.22 -19.45
C SER A 509 -1.52 -27.87 -18.88
N LEU A 510 -2.46 -27.50 -19.74
CA LEU A 510 -3.86 -27.21 -19.41
C LEU A 510 -4.77 -28.06 -20.29
N TRP A 511 -5.59 -28.90 -19.64
CA TRP A 511 -6.57 -29.79 -20.27
C TRP A 511 -7.95 -29.49 -19.70
N MET A 512 -8.87 -29.01 -20.54
CA MET A 512 -10.21 -28.59 -20.11
C MET A 512 -11.31 -29.25 -20.93
N SER A 513 -11.87 -30.36 -20.41
CA SER A 513 -12.91 -31.15 -21.12
C SER A 513 -14.35 -30.87 -20.75
N GLY A 514 -14.58 -30.31 -19.56
CA GLY A 514 -15.92 -29.94 -19.06
C GLY A 514 -16.24 -28.45 -19.12
N VAL A 515 -15.27 -27.60 -19.51
CA VAL A 515 -15.35 -26.15 -19.28
C VAL A 515 -16.22 -25.47 -20.33
N ASN A 516 -17.19 -24.68 -19.83
CA ASN A 516 -18.11 -23.88 -20.63
C ASN A 516 -17.85 -22.36 -20.49
N SER A 517 -17.05 -21.94 -19.50
CA SER A 517 -16.75 -20.53 -19.27
C SER A 517 -15.39 -20.30 -18.60
N ILE A 518 -14.67 -19.28 -19.04
CA ILE A 518 -13.41 -18.80 -18.46
C ILE A 518 -13.58 -17.34 -18.03
N GLY A 519 -13.29 -17.08 -16.76
CA GLY A 519 -13.47 -15.81 -16.07
C GLY A 519 -12.54 -14.68 -16.55
N GLU A 520 -12.82 -13.48 -16.05
CA GLU A 520 -12.03 -12.28 -16.35
C GLU A 520 -10.60 -12.44 -15.84
N ASN A 521 -9.61 -12.12 -16.68
CA ASN A 521 -8.19 -12.23 -16.34
C ASN A 521 -7.77 -13.60 -15.77
N ALA A 522 -8.50 -14.68 -16.10
CA ALA A 522 -8.27 -16.00 -15.51
C ALA A 522 -6.83 -16.51 -15.68
N PHE A 523 -6.22 -16.29 -16.84
CA PHE A 523 -4.83 -16.63 -17.16
C PHE A 523 -4.01 -15.40 -17.56
N TYR A 524 -4.38 -14.22 -17.06
CA TYR A 524 -3.62 -13.00 -17.32
C TYR A 524 -2.18 -13.18 -16.83
N GLU A 525 -1.21 -12.87 -17.69
CA GLU A 525 0.22 -13.11 -17.44
C GLU A 525 0.58 -14.55 -17.02
N ALA A 526 -0.23 -15.56 -17.33
CA ALA A 526 0.13 -16.96 -17.06
C ALA A 526 1.11 -17.48 -18.12
N SER A 527 1.95 -18.46 -17.76
CA SER A 527 2.78 -19.20 -18.71
C SER A 527 2.42 -20.69 -18.67
N ILE A 528 2.00 -21.22 -19.82
CA ILE A 528 1.65 -22.63 -20.04
C ILE A 528 2.65 -23.19 -21.06
N SER A 529 3.64 -23.95 -20.59
CA SER A 529 4.85 -24.23 -21.38
C SER A 529 4.73 -25.32 -22.43
N GLU A 530 3.89 -26.34 -22.21
CA GLU A 530 3.77 -27.50 -23.08
C GLU A 530 2.48 -27.40 -23.91
N PHE A 531 1.34 -27.81 -23.34
CA PHE A 531 0.09 -27.94 -24.09
C PHE A 531 -1.06 -27.16 -23.46
N CYS A 532 -1.82 -26.43 -24.26
CA CYS A 532 -3.01 -25.67 -23.87
C CYS A 532 -4.18 -26.06 -24.78
N ASP A 533 -5.07 -26.91 -24.26
CA ASP A 533 -6.22 -27.41 -25.00
C ASP A 533 -7.48 -26.57 -24.72
N LEU A 534 -7.94 -25.77 -25.68
CA LEU A 534 -9.14 -24.93 -25.54
C LEU A 534 -10.32 -25.55 -26.30
N HIS A 535 -10.79 -26.72 -25.86
CA HIS A 535 -11.99 -27.38 -26.39
C HIS A 535 -13.21 -27.17 -25.50
N ALA A 536 -14.38 -26.94 -26.11
CA ALA A 536 -15.61 -26.90 -25.35
C ALA A 536 -16.13 -28.30 -25.02
N ALA A 537 -16.82 -28.41 -23.88
CA ALA A 537 -17.55 -29.62 -23.53
C ALA A 537 -18.71 -29.90 -24.50
N ASP A 538 -19.36 -28.85 -25.00
CA ASP A 538 -20.45 -28.91 -25.97
C ASP A 538 -20.04 -28.13 -27.23
N ARG A 539 -19.83 -28.85 -28.34
CA ARG A 539 -19.39 -28.26 -29.62
C ARG A 539 -20.39 -27.24 -30.17
N GLU A 540 -21.68 -27.39 -29.88
CA GLU A 540 -22.70 -26.45 -30.36
C GLU A 540 -22.74 -25.15 -29.55
N ARG A 541 -22.44 -25.21 -28.25
CA ARG A 541 -22.54 -24.06 -27.31
C ARG A 541 -21.22 -23.33 -27.07
N GLY A 542 -20.12 -24.06 -27.22
CA GLY A 542 -18.76 -23.61 -27.00
C GLY A 542 -18.39 -23.05 -25.62
N ILE A 543 -17.17 -22.52 -25.51
CA ILE A 543 -16.62 -21.91 -24.29
C ILE A 543 -16.86 -20.41 -24.33
N LEU A 544 -17.52 -19.88 -23.29
CA LEU A 544 -17.62 -18.46 -23.03
C LEU A 544 -16.30 -17.91 -22.49
N LEU A 545 -15.62 -17.06 -23.26
CA LEU A 545 -14.43 -16.33 -22.82
C LEU A 545 -14.80 -14.92 -22.35
N LYS A 546 -14.49 -14.58 -21.09
CA LYS A 546 -14.62 -13.22 -20.56
C LYS A 546 -13.38 -12.36 -20.86
N ASP A 547 -13.48 -11.06 -20.57
CA ASP A 547 -12.47 -10.05 -20.87
C ASP A 547 -11.11 -10.40 -20.22
N GLY A 548 -10.02 -10.25 -21.00
CA GLY A 548 -8.66 -10.41 -20.48
C GLY A 548 -8.22 -11.85 -20.17
N ALA A 549 -9.02 -12.88 -20.50
CA ALA A 549 -8.79 -14.24 -20.01
C ALA A 549 -7.39 -14.81 -20.27
N PHE A 550 -6.70 -14.44 -21.36
CA PHE A 550 -5.34 -14.88 -21.70
C PHE A 550 -4.41 -13.71 -22.07
N VAL A 551 -4.72 -12.48 -21.63
CA VAL A 551 -3.90 -11.31 -21.97
C VAL A 551 -2.50 -11.44 -21.36
N LYS A 552 -1.46 -11.11 -22.15
CA LYS A 552 -0.03 -11.25 -21.78
C LYS A 552 0.38 -12.67 -21.38
N ALA A 553 -0.41 -13.69 -21.75
CA ALA A 553 -0.06 -15.08 -21.47
C ALA A 553 1.02 -15.59 -22.42
N GLU A 554 1.85 -16.51 -21.95
CA GLU A 554 2.82 -17.26 -22.76
C GLU A 554 2.33 -18.69 -22.93
N LEU A 555 2.00 -19.09 -24.15
CA LEU A 555 1.45 -20.39 -24.48
C LEU A 555 2.45 -21.16 -25.36
N GLY A 556 2.74 -22.40 -24.99
CA GLY A 556 3.47 -23.36 -25.83
C GLY A 556 2.64 -23.78 -27.04
N THR A 557 2.28 -25.05 -27.10
CA THR A 557 1.34 -25.58 -28.09
C THR A 557 -0.09 -25.34 -27.63
N CYS A 558 -0.83 -24.49 -28.34
CA CYS A 558 -2.23 -24.20 -28.07
C CYS A 558 -3.13 -24.73 -29.19
N THR A 559 -4.18 -25.46 -28.82
CA THR A 559 -5.20 -25.93 -29.75
C THR A 559 -6.51 -25.24 -29.46
N VAL A 560 -7.12 -24.69 -30.52
CA VAL A 560 -8.34 -23.87 -30.49
C VAL A 560 -9.34 -24.52 -31.45
N TYR A 561 -10.58 -24.72 -30.97
CA TYR A 561 -11.66 -25.33 -31.75
C TYR A 561 -12.78 -24.32 -32.05
N ASP A 562 -13.59 -24.56 -33.08
CA ASP A 562 -14.72 -23.69 -33.49
C ASP A 562 -15.71 -23.34 -32.36
N SER A 563 -15.83 -24.22 -31.38
CA SER A 563 -16.66 -24.07 -30.20
C SER A 563 -16.17 -22.97 -29.24
N LEU A 564 -15.65 -21.83 -29.69
CA LEU A 564 -15.21 -20.71 -28.87
C LEU A 564 -16.14 -19.51 -29.08
N TYR A 565 -17.23 -19.47 -28.29
CA TYR A 565 -18.19 -18.37 -28.34
C TYR A 565 -17.77 -17.22 -27.43
N ARG A 566 -18.01 -15.99 -27.87
CA ARG A 566 -17.55 -14.79 -27.16
C ARG A 566 -18.68 -13.87 -26.77
N ASN A 567 -18.69 -13.47 -25.50
CA ASN A 567 -19.35 -12.25 -25.04
C ASN A 567 -18.33 -11.20 -24.56
N ALA A 568 -17.05 -11.36 -24.91
CA ALA A 568 -16.00 -10.41 -24.53
C ALA A 568 -16.26 -9.04 -25.18
N LYS A 569 -16.15 -7.99 -24.37
CA LYS A 569 -16.13 -6.60 -24.82
C LYS A 569 -14.71 -6.13 -25.17
N GLN A 570 -13.69 -6.89 -24.74
CA GLN A 570 -12.27 -6.59 -24.91
C GLN A 570 -11.49 -7.79 -25.48
N SER A 571 -10.18 -7.58 -25.76
CA SER A 571 -9.29 -8.62 -26.27
C SER A 571 -9.16 -9.78 -25.26
N VAL A 572 -9.23 -11.02 -25.74
CA VAL A 572 -9.00 -12.21 -24.89
C VAL A 572 -7.53 -12.59 -24.84
N PHE A 573 -6.83 -12.56 -25.99
CA PHE A 573 -5.42 -12.93 -26.07
C PHE A 573 -4.48 -11.71 -25.96
N GLY A 574 -4.85 -10.52 -26.45
CA GLY A 574 -4.02 -9.30 -26.34
C GLY A 574 -2.54 -9.56 -26.64
N ASP A 575 -1.62 -8.98 -25.84
CA ASP A 575 -0.16 -9.16 -25.94
C ASP A 575 0.35 -10.61 -25.67
N ALA A 576 -0.49 -11.64 -25.78
CA ALA A 576 -0.05 -13.03 -25.60
C ALA A 576 1.02 -13.43 -26.62
N GLN A 577 1.89 -14.34 -26.18
CA GLN A 577 2.92 -14.98 -26.99
C GLN A 577 2.55 -16.45 -27.13
N ILE A 578 2.34 -16.93 -28.36
CA ILE A 578 1.92 -18.31 -28.63
C ILE A 578 2.98 -18.97 -29.52
N GLN A 579 3.60 -20.05 -29.04
CA GLN A 579 4.66 -20.74 -29.76
C GLN A 579 4.09 -21.53 -30.95
N GLU A 580 3.03 -22.29 -30.74
CA GLU A 580 2.32 -23.01 -31.79
C GLU A 580 0.82 -22.87 -31.59
N LEU A 581 0.10 -22.39 -32.60
CA LEU A 581 -1.36 -22.34 -32.58
C LEU A 581 -1.92 -23.30 -33.61
N PHE A 582 -2.69 -24.28 -33.16
CA PHE A 582 -3.50 -25.16 -33.98
C PHE A 582 -4.94 -24.68 -33.96
N ILE A 583 -5.50 -24.42 -35.14
CA ILE A 583 -6.93 -24.12 -35.31
C ILE A 583 -7.57 -25.36 -35.92
N MET A 584 -8.53 -25.96 -35.21
CA MET A 584 -9.16 -27.23 -35.54
C MET A 584 -10.68 -27.10 -35.78
N ASP A 585 -11.22 -27.98 -36.63
CA ASP A 585 -12.62 -28.05 -37.08
C ASP A 585 -13.10 -26.82 -37.90
N GLU A 586 -14.25 -26.93 -38.60
CA GLU A 586 -14.86 -25.83 -39.36
C GLU A 586 -15.04 -24.62 -38.43
N VAL A 587 -14.18 -23.60 -38.49
CA VAL A 587 -14.38 -22.32 -37.77
C VAL A 587 -15.11 -21.36 -38.71
N PRO A 588 -16.46 -21.32 -38.77
CA PRO A 588 -17.14 -20.55 -39.80
C PRO A 588 -16.90 -19.05 -39.61
N LYS A 589 -16.51 -18.62 -38.39
CA LYS A 589 -16.22 -17.23 -38.03
C LYS A 589 -15.19 -17.15 -36.89
N LEU A 590 -13.90 -16.96 -37.23
CA LEU A 590 -12.94 -16.38 -36.28
C LEU A 590 -13.46 -14.99 -35.90
N SER A 591 -14.11 -14.90 -34.74
CA SER A 591 -14.78 -13.68 -34.29
C SER A 591 -13.79 -12.52 -34.13
N ARG A 592 -14.26 -11.30 -34.48
CA ARG A 592 -13.51 -10.03 -34.37
C ARG A 592 -12.73 -9.86 -33.06
N TYR A 593 -13.25 -10.36 -31.93
CA TYR A 593 -12.64 -10.14 -30.61
C TYR A 593 -11.55 -11.15 -30.19
N LEU A 594 -11.33 -12.23 -30.97
CA LEU A 594 -10.26 -13.22 -30.74
C LEU A 594 -8.92 -12.56 -30.47
N PHE A 595 -8.57 -11.69 -31.39
CA PHE A 595 -7.27 -11.05 -31.44
C PHE A 595 -7.41 -9.53 -31.58
N SER A 596 -8.62 -8.97 -31.38
CA SER A 596 -8.86 -7.54 -31.55
C SER A 596 -8.02 -6.70 -30.62
N LEU A 597 -7.61 -5.55 -31.14
CA LEU A 597 -7.20 -4.38 -30.39
C LEU A 597 -8.41 -3.77 -29.67
N ASN A 598 -8.25 -3.34 -28.43
CA ASN A 598 -9.30 -2.65 -27.70
C ASN A 598 -9.29 -1.14 -28.03
N PRO A 599 -10.34 -0.54 -28.59
CA PRO A 599 -10.39 0.92 -28.79
C PRO A 599 -10.77 1.72 -27.53
N GLY A 600 -10.66 1.17 -26.31
CA GLY A 600 -11.29 1.77 -25.12
C GLY A 600 -10.71 1.51 -23.73
N THR A 601 -9.45 1.08 -23.57
CA THR A 601 -8.75 1.03 -22.26
C THR A 601 -7.59 2.03 -22.21
N GLU A 602 -7.16 2.45 -21.01
CA GLU A 602 -6.01 3.37 -20.80
C GLU A 602 -4.66 2.78 -21.28
N GLU A 603 -4.58 1.46 -21.49
CA GLU A 603 -3.42 0.75 -22.02
C GLU A 603 -3.75 0.19 -23.42
N GLU A 604 -2.94 0.57 -24.42
CA GLU A 604 -3.05 0.13 -25.83
C GLU A 604 -2.39 -1.26 -25.94
N LEU A 605 -3.18 -2.34 -25.86
CA LEU A 605 -2.70 -3.72 -26.01
C LEU A 605 -2.41 -4.03 -27.47
N ASN A 606 -1.34 -4.75 -27.79
CA ASN A 606 -1.07 -5.21 -29.16
C ASN A 606 -1.81 -6.53 -29.46
N PRO A 607 -1.94 -6.93 -30.74
CA PRO A 607 -2.42 -8.26 -31.10
C PRO A 607 -1.37 -9.31 -30.67
N PRO A 608 -1.80 -10.56 -30.41
CA PRO A 608 -0.87 -11.59 -29.97
C PRO A 608 0.14 -11.93 -31.05
N LEU A 609 1.35 -12.31 -30.62
CA LEU A 609 2.38 -12.85 -31.49
C LEU A 609 2.27 -14.37 -31.51
N ILE A 610 2.07 -14.93 -32.69
CA ILE A 610 2.07 -16.36 -32.96
C ILE A 610 3.35 -16.69 -33.71
N GLU A 611 4.19 -17.53 -33.12
CA GLU A 611 5.43 -17.98 -33.74
C GLU A 611 5.15 -18.94 -34.91
N THR A 612 4.28 -19.94 -34.72
CA THR A 612 3.81 -20.81 -35.81
C THR A 612 2.30 -21.03 -35.76
N LEU A 613 1.61 -20.69 -36.84
CA LEU A 613 0.19 -20.95 -37.04
C LEU A 613 0.01 -22.19 -37.93
N TYR A 614 -0.59 -23.23 -37.38
CA TYR A 614 -1.01 -24.42 -38.14
C TYR A 614 -2.46 -24.24 -38.58
N TRP A 615 -2.64 -24.08 -39.87
CA TRP A 615 -3.93 -23.88 -40.51
C TRP A 615 -4.46 -25.19 -41.07
N GLN A 616 -5.54 -25.72 -40.47
CA GLN A 616 -6.21 -26.93 -40.94
C GLN A 616 -7.65 -26.56 -41.34
N ASP A 617 -8.16 -27.18 -42.41
CA ASP A 617 -9.55 -27.06 -42.91
C ASP A 617 -9.94 -25.76 -43.69
N ASN A 618 -10.98 -25.89 -44.54
CA ASN A 618 -11.39 -24.98 -45.63
C ASN A 618 -12.54 -24.02 -45.32
N ALA A 619 -13.03 -23.97 -44.08
CA ALA A 619 -14.34 -23.36 -43.81
C ALA A 619 -14.37 -21.82 -43.84
N ILE A 620 -13.24 -21.12 -43.95
CA ILE A 620 -13.23 -19.64 -43.95
C ILE A 620 -13.38 -19.12 -45.38
N SER A 621 -14.61 -18.80 -45.76
CA SER A 621 -14.91 -18.15 -47.05
C SER A 621 -14.47 -16.68 -47.12
N SER A 622 -14.31 -16.00 -45.98
CA SER A 622 -13.82 -14.62 -45.89
C SER A 622 -13.58 -14.19 -44.43
N PHE A 623 -12.54 -13.39 -44.17
CA PHE A 623 -12.43 -12.63 -42.92
C PHE A 623 -13.27 -11.34 -43.04
N GLU A 624 -14.26 -11.16 -42.17
CA GLU A 624 -15.14 -9.98 -42.18
C GLU A 624 -14.46 -8.69 -41.67
N ASP A 625 -13.31 -8.77 -40.97
CA ASP A 625 -12.64 -7.61 -40.34
C ASP A 625 -11.08 -7.67 -40.40
N PRO A 626 -10.44 -6.80 -41.21
CA PRO A 626 -8.98 -6.62 -41.37
C PRO A 626 -8.16 -6.32 -40.11
N ASP A 627 -8.72 -5.62 -39.13
CA ASP A 627 -7.90 -5.05 -38.04
C ASP A 627 -7.58 -6.08 -36.91
N ASN A 628 -8.02 -7.34 -37.07
CA ASN A 628 -8.14 -8.31 -35.98
C ASN A 628 -7.44 -9.66 -36.24
N PHE A 629 -6.46 -9.73 -37.14
CA PHE A 629 -5.67 -10.95 -37.36
C PHE A 629 -4.37 -10.92 -36.54
N PRO A 630 -3.95 -12.04 -35.93
CA PRO A 630 -2.77 -12.07 -35.06
C PRO A 630 -1.49 -11.79 -35.85
N ASN A 631 -0.45 -11.33 -35.15
CA ASN A 631 0.88 -11.21 -35.73
C ASN A 631 1.47 -12.61 -35.86
N VAL A 632 1.58 -13.14 -37.07
CA VAL A 632 2.09 -14.49 -37.31
C VAL A 632 3.49 -14.43 -37.92
N ARG A 633 4.45 -15.21 -37.41
CA ARG A 633 5.79 -15.33 -38.03
C ARG A 633 5.89 -16.42 -39.08
N LYS A 634 5.28 -17.58 -38.82
CA LYS A 634 5.26 -18.74 -39.72
C LYS A 634 3.85 -19.30 -39.85
N VAL A 635 3.45 -19.64 -41.07
CA VAL A 635 2.18 -20.33 -41.34
C VAL A 635 2.46 -21.69 -41.96
N VAL A 636 1.78 -22.73 -41.49
CA VAL A 636 1.82 -24.08 -42.05
C VAL A 636 0.41 -24.45 -42.48
N PHE A 637 0.17 -24.63 -43.78
CA PHE A 637 -1.12 -25.10 -44.29
C PHE A 637 -1.17 -26.63 -44.31
N GLY A 638 -2.14 -27.22 -43.61
CA GLY A 638 -2.36 -28.66 -43.51
C GLY A 638 -2.94 -29.28 -44.78
N SER A 639 -2.83 -30.60 -44.92
CA SER A 639 -3.14 -31.35 -46.17
C SER A 639 -4.54 -31.12 -46.75
N ASP A 640 -5.50 -30.75 -45.90
CA ASP A 640 -6.93 -30.70 -46.25
C ASP A 640 -7.36 -29.32 -46.77
N VAL A 641 -6.44 -28.34 -46.86
CA VAL A 641 -6.72 -27.01 -47.40
C VAL A 641 -6.85 -27.06 -48.93
N GLU A 642 -8.04 -26.75 -49.45
CA GLU A 642 -8.46 -26.61 -50.85
C GLU A 642 -8.29 -25.17 -51.35
N GLN A 643 -8.55 -24.14 -50.53
CA GLN A 643 -8.39 -22.75 -50.95
C GLN A 643 -7.84 -21.87 -49.82
N ILE A 644 -6.90 -20.99 -50.16
CA ILE A 644 -6.43 -19.94 -49.26
C ILE A 644 -7.21 -18.65 -49.57
N PRO A 645 -7.90 -18.03 -48.60
CA PRO A 645 -8.74 -16.86 -48.84
C PRO A 645 -8.02 -15.63 -49.37
N ASP A 646 -8.81 -14.76 -50.01
CA ASP A 646 -8.37 -13.43 -50.42
C ASP A 646 -7.92 -12.60 -49.20
N ASN A 647 -6.83 -11.86 -49.36
CA ASN A 647 -6.21 -10.94 -48.40
C ASN A 647 -5.78 -11.53 -47.06
N MET A 648 -5.92 -12.84 -46.80
CA MET A 648 -5.73 -13.47 -45.49
C MET A 648 -4.51 -12.99 -44.68
N PHE A 649 -3.37 -12.76 -45.33
CA PHE A 649 -2.14 -12.24 -44.73
C PHE A 649 -1.65 -10.96 -45.42
N ALA A 650 -2.52 -10.16 -46.02
CA ALA A 650 -2.12 -8.90 -46.64
C ALA A 650 -1.69 -7.88 -45.57
N ALA A 651 -0.44 -7.41 -45.60
CA ALA A 651 0.12 -6.53 -44.56
C ALA A 651 -0.41 -5.08 -44.58
N ASP A 652 -1.16 -4.69 -45.62
CA ASP A 652 -1.90 -3.42 -45.68
C ASP A 652 -3.37 -3.55 -45.25
N VAL A 653 -3.80 -4.78 -45.00
CA VAL A 653 -5.15 -5.12 -44.49
C VAL A 653 -5.02 -5.53 -43.03
N TYR A 654 -4.05 -6.38 -42.73
CA TYR A 654 -3.75 -6.92 -41.41
C TYR A 654 -2.39 -6.41 -40.91
N PRO A 655 -2.17 -6.24 -39.60
CA PRO A 655 -0.88 -5.87 -39.04
C PRO A 655 0.20 -6.98 -39.14
N VAL A 656 0.08 -7.96 -40.05
CA VAL A 656 0.94 -9.15 -40.23
C VAL A 656 2.35 -8.86 -40.77
N SER A 657 2.94 -7.73 -40.40
CA SER A 657 4.32 -7.36 -40.70
C SER A 657 5.36 -8.38 -40.20
N ALA A 658 4.98 -9.28 -39.29
CA ALA A 658 5.85 -10.31 -38.74
C ALA A 658 6.04 -11.55 -39.62
N LEU A 659 5.23 -11.75 -40.69
CA LEU A 659 5.27 -12.99 -41.47
C LEU A 659 6.59 -13.14 -42.23
N THR A 660 7.29 -14.26 -42.02
CA THR A 660 8.61 -14.56 -42.56
C THR A 660 8.69 -15.84 -43.38
N SER A 661 7.87 -16.84 -43.04
CA SER A 661 7.87 -18.16 -43.66
C SER A 661 6.45 -18.70 -43.86
N VAL A 662 6.23 -19.37 -44.99
CA VAL A 662 5.00 -20.12 -45.31
C VAL A 662 5.40 -21.51 -45.76
N GLU A 663 4.80 -22.54 -45.15
CA GLU A 663 5.00 -23.94 -45.49
C GLU A 663 3.67 -24.61 -45.85
N PHE A 664 3.75 -25.64 -46.69
CA PHE A 664 2.63 -26.50 -47.04
C PHE A 664 2.96 -27.91 -46.60
N ASP A 665 1.95 -28.63 -46.08
CA ASP A 665 2.09 -30.04 -45.76
C ASP A 665 2.61 -30.83 -46.99
N PRO A 666 3.67 -31.65 -46.87
CA PRO A 666 4.18 -32.47 -47.97
C PRO A 666 3.15 -33.41 -48.61
N GLY A 667 2.10 -33.77 -47.87
CA GLY A 667 0.96 -34.57 -48.34
C GLY A 667 -0.18 -33.77 -48.94
N MET A 668 -0.03 -32.45 -49.11
CA MET A 668 -1.07 -31.58 -49.65
C MET A 668 -1.37 -31.90 -51.12
N THR A 669 -2.61 -32.35 -51.38
CA THR A 669 -3.08 -32.77 -52.72
C THR A 669 -4.36 -32.05 -53.18
N TYR A 670 -4.92 -31.19 -52.33
CA TYR A 670 -6.22 -30.55 -52.57
C TYR A 670 -6.16 -29.05 -52.83
N LEU A 671 -5.08 -28.34 -52.48
CA LEU A 671 -5.02 -26.89 -52.65
C LEU A 671 -5.17 -26.54 -54.13
N LYS A 672 -6.26 -25.85 -54.48
CA LYS A 672 -6.63 -25.39 -55.83
C LYS A 672 -6.35 -23.92 -56.05
N ARG A 673 -6.51 -23.08 -55.02
CA ARG A 673 -6.50 -21.62 -55.17
C ARG A 673 -5.75 -20.92 -54.04
N ILE A 674 -4.87 -20.00 -54.41
CA ILE A 674 -4.39 -18.92 -53.54
C ILE A 674 -5.16 -17.67 -53.92
N GLY A 675 -5.87 -17.07 -52.96
CA GLY A 675 -6.75 -15.93 -53.18
C GLY A 675 -6.05 -14.63 -53.61
N ASN A 676 -6.88 -13.64 -53.93
CA ASN A 676 -6.40 -12.31 -54.30
C ASN A 676 -5.74 -11.62 -53.11
N GLY A 677 -4.56 -11.06 -53.28
CA GLY A 677 -3.87 -10.27 -52.27
C GLY A 677 -3.40 -11.06 -51.05
N THR A 678 -3.47 -12.40 -51.04
CA THR A 678 -3.25 -13.24 -49.85
C THR A 678 -1.99 -12.89 -49.05
N PHE A 679 -0.84 -12.64 -49.68
CA PHE A 679 0.43 -12.27 -49.03
C PHE A 679 0.92 -10.87 -49.44
N ARG A 680 0.00 -10.00 -49.88
CA ARG A 680 0.36 -8.67 -50.38
C ARG A 680 1.07 -7.85 -49.30
N ASN A 681 2.13 -7.13 -49.67
CA ASN A 681 2.92 -6.27 -48.79
C ASN A 681 3.66 -6.99 -47.64
N CYS A 682 3.73 -8.32 -47.65
CA CYS A 682 4.54 -9.08 -46.70
C CYS A 682 6.03 -9.01 -47.07
N SER A 683 6.66 -7.84 -46.90
CA SER A 683 8.06 -7.60 -47.28
C SER A 683 9.07 -8.45 -46.49
N ASN A 684 8.66 -8.98 -45.35
CA ASN A 684 9.44 -9.88 -44.49
C ASN A 684 9.28 -11.36 -44.87
N LEU A 685 8.30 -11.72 -45.70
CA LEU A 685 8.12 -13.07 -46.22
C LEU A 685 9.26 -13.38 -47.19
N THR A 686 10.27 -14.11 -46.72
CA THR A 686 11.48 -14.45 -47.48
C THR A 686 11.60 -15.93 -47.77
N ASP A 687 10.83 -16.75 -47.06
CA ASP A 687 10.84 -18.20 -47.14
C ASP A 687 9.46 -18.71 -47.53
N MET A 688 9.40 -19.51 -48.59
CA MET A 688 8.18 -20.07 -49.15
C MET A 688 8.47 -21.52 -49.51
N GLY A 689 7.76 -22.43 -48.85
CA GLY A 689 7.78 -23.85 -49.20
C GLY A 689 7.31 -24.09 -50.63
N ASP A 690 7.60 -25.29 -51.14
CA ASP A 690 7.18 -25.68 -52.48
C ASP A 690 5.66 -25.57 -52.61
N LEU A 691 5.20 -24.80 -53.59
CA LEU A 691 3.78 -24.69 -53.88
C LEU A 691 3.22 -26.08 -54.25
N PRO A 692 2.06 -26.48 -53.70
CA PRO A 692 1.49 -27.81 -53.95
C PRO A 692 1.23 -28.06 -55.43
N ILE A 693 1.53 -29.29 -55.90
CA ILE A 693 1.31 -29.66 -57.31
C ILE A 693 -0.14 -29.52 -57.77
N SER A 694 -1.09 -29.60 -56.83
CA SER A 694 -2.53 -29.51 -57.08
C SER A 694 -3.04 -28.09 -57.37
N LEU A 695 -2.20 -27.06 -57.20
CA LEU A 695 -2.55 -25.65 -57.31
C LEU A 695 -2.93 -25.29 -58.76
N GLU A 696 -4.12 -24.71 -58.94
CA GLU A 696 -4.68 -24.35 -60.25
C GLU A 696 -4.70 -22.82 -60.47
N GLU A 697 -4.88 -22.04 -59.41
CA GLU A 697 -5.09 -20.58 -59.47
C GLU A 697 -4.24 -19.81 -58.45
N ILE A 698 -3.57 -18.76 -58.92
CA ILE A 698 -2.94 -17.72 -58.08
C ILE A 698 -3.65 -16.39 -58.32
N GLY A 699 -4.23 -15.82 -57.26
CA GLY A 699 -5.01 -14.57 -57.26
C GLY A 699 -4.28 -13.31 -57.71
N GLU A 700 -5.06 -12.28 -58.01
CA GLU A 700 -4.56 -10.93 -58.28
C GLU A 700 -3.79 -10.38 -57.07
N ASN A 701 -2.60 -9.81 -57.29
CA ASN A 701 -1.74 -9.28 -56.22
C ASN A 701 -1.35 -10.29 -55.12
N ALA A 702 -1.53 -11.60 -55.31
CA ALA A 702 -1.36 -12.61 -54.27
C ALA A 702 0.00 -12.57 -53.55
N PHE A 703 1.09 -12.28 -54.26
CA PHE A 703 2.46 -12.19 -53.75
C PHE A 703 3.08 -10.79 -53.94
N ALA A 704 2.26 -9.77 -54.21
CA ALA A 704 2.76 -8.44 -54.50
C ALA A 704 3.54 -7.85 -53.31
N ASN A 705 4.69 -7.23 -53.57
CA ASN A 705 5.57 -6.60 -52.59
C ASN A 705 6.07 -7.54 -51.47
N THR A 706 6.16 -8.85 -51.76
CA THR A 706 6.78 -9.83 -50.85
C THR A 706 8.31 -9.79 -50.91
N GLY A 707 8.96 -10.30 -49.85
CA GLY A 707 10.42 -10.37 -49.72
C GLY A 707 11.08 -11.58 -50.40
N LEU A 708 10.33 -12.38 -51.16
CA LEU A 708 10.78 -13.65 -51.73
C LEU A 708 11.88 -13.45 -52.78
N LYS A 709 12.86 -14.35 -52.78
CA LYS A 709 13.98 -14.36 -53.74
C LYS A 709 13.75 -15.28 -54.94
N GLY A 710 12.84 -16.23 -54.81
CA GLY A 710 12.64 -17.31 -55.77
C GLY A 710 11.28 -17.96 -55.56
N LEU A 711 10.64 -18.44 -56.63
CA LEU A 711 9.39 -19.18 -56.54
C LEU A 711 9.22 -20.15 -57.72
N TYR A 712 8.84 -21.38 -57.41
CA TYR A 712 8.46 -22.38 -58.41
C TYR A 712 6.94 -22.45 -58.53
N ILE A 713 6.40 -22.16 -59.71
CA ILE A 713 4.96 -22.25 -59.98
C ILE A 713 4.65 -23.67 -60.51
N PRO A 714 3.76 -24.44 -59.85
CA PRO A 714 3.42 -25.80 -60.24
C PRO A 714 2.80 -25.89 -61.63
N GLY A 715 3.01 -27.03 -62.30
CA GLY A 715 2.58 -27.27 -63.69
C GLY A 715 1.08 -27.15 -63.94
N ASP A 716 0.26 -27.45 -62.94
CA ASP A 716 -1.20 -27.47 -63.06
C ASP A 716 -1.84 -26.08 -62.90
N VAL A 717 -1.04 -25.06 -62.55
CA VAL A 717 -1.52 -23.66 -62.49
C VAL A 717 -1.94 -23.23 -63.89
N ASN A 718 -3.21 -22.88 -64.05
CA ASN A 718 -3.78 -22.47 -65.33
C ASN A 718 -4.17 -20.98 -65.37
N TRP A 719 -4.17 -20.30 -64.21
CA TRP A 719 -4.43 -18.87 -64.12
C TRP A 719 -3.54 -18.19 -63.07
N ILE A 720 -2.92 -17.08 -63.49
CA ILE A 720 -2.16 -16.16 -62.63
C ILE A 720 -2.80 -14.78 -62.78
N GLY A 721 -3.35 -14.28 -61.67
CA GLY A 721 -4.02 -13.01 -61.60
C GLY A 721 -3.10 -11.82 -61.88
N LYS A 722 -3.71 -10.71 -62.29
CA LYS A 722 -2.98 -9.47 -62.58
C LYS A 722 -2.15 -9.05 -61.37
N ASN A 723 -0.91 -8.59 -61.63
CA ASN A 723 0.00 -8.08 -60.60
C ASN A 723 0.33 -9.08 -59.48
N ALA A 724 0.11 -10.39 -59.67
CA ALA A 724 0.36 -11.40 -58.63
C ALA A 724 1.76 -11.27 -58.00
N PHE A 725 2.77 -10.89 -58.78
CA PHE A 725 4.18 -10.74 -58.33
C PHE A 725 4.70 -9.30 -58.44
N LEU A 726 3.81 -8.30 -58.41
CA LEU A 726 4.18 -6.89 -58.56
C LEU A 726 5.11 -6.43 -57.43
N GLY A 727 6.16 -5.67 -57.74
CA GLY A 727 7.00 -4.99 -56.74
C GLY A 727 7.82 -5.89 -55.81
N MET A 728 8.02 -7.16 -56.18
CA MET A 728 8.95 -8.07 -55.47
C MET A 728 10.41 -7.71 -55.77
N GLU A 729 10.94 -6.68 -55.12
CA GLU A 729 12.29 -6.12 -55.39
C GLU A 729 13.44 -7.12 -55.14
N LYS A 730 13.22 -8.13 -54.29
CA LYS A 730 14.23 -9.14 -53.95
C LYS A 730 14.19 -10.37 -54.88
N LEU A 731 13.23 -10.46 -55.79
CA LEU A 731 13.02 -11.63 -56.64
C LEU A 731 14.15 -11.78 -57.66
N THR A 732 14.87 -12.91 -57.57
CA THR A 732 16.00 -13.24 -58.46
C THR A 732 15.64 -14.26 -59.53
N TRP A 733 14.62 -15.08 -59.32
CA TRP A 733 14.11 -16.05 -60.28
C TRP A 733 12.64 -16.42 -60.04
N ILE A 734 11.94 -16.83 -61.08
CA ILE A 734 10.61 -17.44 -60.99
C ILE A 734 10.48 -18.48 -62.11
N ALA A 735 9.99 -19.67 -61.77
CA ALA A 735 9.75 -20.73 -62.75
C ALA A 735 8.26 -20.82 -63.05
N ILE A 736 7.86 -20.56 -64.30
CA ILE A 736 6.45 -20.55 -64.74
C ILE A 736 6.22 -21.70 -65.75
N PRO A 737 5.13 -22.48 -65.62
CA PRO A 737 4.78 -23.52 -66.58
C PRO A 737 4.54 -22.99 -68.00
N PRO A 738 4.85 -23.78 -69.04
CA PRO A 738 4.60 -23.41 -70.42
C PRO A 738 3.09 -23.26 -70.71
N GLY A 739 2.70 -22.20 -71.41
CA GLY A 739 1.33 -22.00 -71.90
C GLY A 739 0.44 -21.10 -71.03
N ILE A 740 0.93 -20.60 -69.90
CA ILE A 740 0.20 -19.62 -69.07
C ILE A 740 0.42 -18.20 -69.61
N PRO A 741 -0.62 -17.44 -69.98
CA PRO A 741 -0.47 -16.04 -70.33
C PRO A 741 -0.05 -15.24 -69.10
N PHE A 742 1.22 -14.86 -69.02
CA PHE A 742 1.76 -14.05 -67.92
C PHE A 742 1.73 -12.56 -68.27
N THR A 743 0.97 -11.77 -67.51
CA THR A 743 0.95 -10.29 -67.61
C THR A 743 1.49 -9.66 -66.32
N GLY A 744 2.78 -9.86 -66.03
CA GLY A 744 3.44 -9.26 -64.87
C GLY A 744 4.57 -8.32 -65.27
N SER A 745 4.58 -7.09 -64.74
CA SER A 745 5.73 -6.19 -64.80
C SER A 745 6.52 -6.28 -63.49
N THR A 746 7.77 -6.75 -63.54
CA THR A 746 8.74 -6.53 -62.45
C THR A 746 9.28 -5.10 -62.54
N SER A 747 9.65 -4.51 -61.40
CA SER A 747 10.07 -3.09 -61.29
C SER A 747 11.33 -2.72 -62.08
N GLU A 748 12.06 -3.69 -62.65
CA GLU A 748 13.26 -3.46 -63.47
C GLU A 748 13.17 -3.93 -64.94
N GLY A 749 12.04 -4.46 -65.42
CA GLY A 749 11.98 -4.94 -66.81
C GLY A 749 12.95 -6.10 -67.13
N LYS A 750 13.47 -6.78 -66.11
CA LYS A 750 14.21 -8.05 -66.27
C LYS A 750 13.24 -9.20 -66.17
N LEU A 751 12.90 -9.76 -67.34
CA LEU A 751 12.40 -11.13 -67.46
C LEU A 751 13.50 -12.08 -66.94
N VAL A 752 13.23 -12.82 -65.86
CA VAL A 752 14.10 -13.91 -65.45
C VAL A 752 13.62 -15.20 -66.12
N THR A 753 14.56 -15.83 -66.82
CA THR A 753 14.46 -17.03 -67.61
C THR A 753 14.16 -18.28 -66.79
N CYS A 754 13.30 -19.16 -67.29
CA CYS A 754 13.24 -20.55 -66.89
C CYS A 754 14.10 -21.39 -67.84
N GLY A 755 14.97 -22.24 -67.29
CA GLY A 755 15.60 -23.30 -68.06
C GLY A 755 14.52 -24.22 -68.62
N LEU A 756 14.58 -24.45 -69.95
CA LEU A 756 13.68 -25.27 -70.78
C LEU A 756 12.30 -24.66 -71.12
N GLY A 757 12.29 -23.48 -71.75
CA GLY A 757 11.14 -23.02 -72.55
C GLY A 757 11.03 -21.51 -72.63
N PHE A 758 11.14 -20.96 -73.85
CA PHE A 758 11.14 -19.54 -74.16
C PHE A 758 9.83 -18.83 -73.77
N LEU A 759 9.92 -17.57 -73.29
CA LEU A 759 8.84 -16.58 -73.40
C LEU A 759 9.37 -15.34 -74.12
N VAL A 760 8.72 -15.02 -75.24
CA VAL A 760 8.97 -13.85 -76.11
C VAL A 760 8.14 -12.68 -75.57
N ASP A 761 8.77 -11.53 -75.35
CA ASP A 761 8.07 -10.25 -75.16
C ASP A 761 7.30 -9.91 -76.45
N THR A 762 5.98 -9.89 -76.40
CA THR A 762 5.13 -9.44 -77.52
C THR A 762 4.69 -8.00 -77.29
N ARG A 763 5.66 -7.10 -77.21
CA ARG A 763 5.44 -5.68 -77.50
C ARG A 763 6.38 -5.29 -78.63
N ASP A 764 5.78 -5.10 -79.80
CA ASP A 764 6.36 -4.75 -81.10
C ASP A 764 6.96 -5.88 -81.95
N GLN A 765 6.10 -6.58 -82.70
CA GLN A 765 6.11 -6.73 -84.18
C GLN A 765 5.23 -7.92 -84.61
N PRO A 766 4.50 -7.83 -85.75
CA PRO A 766 3.82 -8.97 -86.33
C PRO A 766 4.81 -9.86 -87.10
N THR A 767 4.52 -11.16 -87.17
CA THR A 767 5.19 -12.22 -87.94
C THR A 767 6.45 -12.86 -87.33
N ALA A 768 6.32 -14.11 -86.89
CA ALA A 768 6.93 -15.27 -87.56
C ALA A 768 6.48 -16.59 -86.91
N GLN A 769 6.14 -17.56 -87.77
CA GLN A 769 6.12 -19.02 -87.51
C GLN A 769 7.51 -19.43 -86.97
N THR A 770 7.70 -20.43 -86.10
CA THR A 770 7.19 -21.82 -86.09
C THR A 770 7.47 -22.38 -84.69
#